data_AF-A0A6Q2Z5R8-F1
#
_entry.id   AF-A0A6Q2Z5R8-F1
#
_cell.length_a   1.000
_cell.length_b   1.000
_cell.length_c   1.000
_cell.angle_alpha   90.00
_cell.angle_beta   90.00
_cell.angle_gamma   90.00
#
_symmetry.space_group_name_H-M   'P 1'
#
loop_
_entity.id
_entity.type
_entity.pdbx_description
1 polymer ?
#
loop_
_entity_poly.entity_id
_entity_poly.type
_entity_poly.pdbx_seq_one_letter_code
_entity_poly.pdbx_strand_id
1 'polypeptide(L)'
;MARMLLAAMGLILPISVLCEIVLPPEWMPGNYSSTEEGAIKFVDAYNTSAEQVTYLNQEASWTYQTNITTHNSDKKVESDGLKQAFTEAWGKKAKVTFNPELLATFNTTLQRRIHKINILGPANLPAAERNEYNRILSEMSSIYSTAKVCPKPEECWSLEPELTEIMASSRSYKRLLYAWEGWHNASGVPLKGLYPKFVKLSNQAYVADGFNDTGAYWRSWYESSSFENDLEVIYKQVQPLYQNLHAFVRRKLYNHYGPKYINLKGPIPAHLLGNMWAQTWNNIYDMMIPFPGKPNVDVTKEMEANKWNATHMFRVAEEFFTSLGLIKMPDEFWNKSMLEKPDDREVVCHASAWDFYNRKDFRIKQCTTVNMQQLFTVHHEMGHIEYYLQYKDQPISFRRGANPGFHEAIGDVMSLSVSTPKHLASIGLLPNATNDPESDINYLLKMALEKIAFLPFGYLIDQWRWNVFSGHTPPERYNADWWHLRTKYQGICPPTKRTEEHMDAGAKYHIPGNTPYIRYFVSFILQFQFHKKLCDAAGHRGPLHTCDIYQSKEAGKILETVLKSGESKPWQNVLQEAIGTDKMSASALMEYFKPIITWLEEQNKATNETLGWPDFNWVPPVPEGYPEDVDKVTDELKAKAFLEEYNRTAEVVWNAYTEASWAYNTNINEENKQTMLKKNLEMSNHTLTYGKNARKYDTTDFQDNSVKRILKKLSDIERAGLPDNELVEYNNLLANMETKYSVANVCRDNGTCHPLDPDLQKIMAESRDYSELLFAWQGWRNASGRELRQDYKRYVQLANKAATLNGHSDNGAFWRSLYETPTFEEDLESLWKELEPLYLNVHAYVRRSLYKKYGGKYINLKGPIPAHLLGNMWAQTWSGIMDLAIPYPNATQVDATPAMIGWNAVRMFNESDHFFTSLGLLPMPPEFWSKSMLEKPTDGRNVVCHASAWDFYNRKDFRIKQCTVVTMDDLITVHHEMGHVQYFLQYKDQPISFRDGANPGFHEAIGDVLALSVATPRHLKEIGLLDVVEANKESTINYLMSIALDKIAFLPFGYLMDQWRWKVFDGRISESEYNKEWWNMRMKYQGLCPPVARTEQDFDPGAKFHIPANVPYVRYFVSFIIQFQFHQALCKAANHKGPLHECDIYRSKEAGKLLGSVDVMKLGFSKPWPEAMAMITGEPVMSAKPLVEYFKPLTDWLEAENNKNGEVRGWPEYDWKPPSNWLDIISVSIQVEDATT
;
A
#
# COMPACT_ATOMS: atom_id res chain seq x y z
N MET A 1 45.49 28.49 -26.28
CA MET A 1 45.39 29.74 -27.06
C MET A 1 43.94 30.21 -27.03
N ALA A 2 43.73 31.51 -26.79
CA ALA A 2 42.45 32.21 -26.59
C ALA A 2 41.68 31.94 -25.27
N ARG A 3 42.40 32.04 -24.15
CA ARG A 3 41.93 32.48 -22.82
C ARG A 3 43.06 33.31 -22.23
N MET A 4 42.76 34.50 -21.70
CA MET A 4 43.63 35.52 -21.08
C MET A 4 43.82 36.79 -21.92
N LEU A 5 42.94 37.78 -21.71
CA LEU A 5 43.23 39.23 -21.73
C LEU A 5 41.91 39.98 -21.56
N LEU A 6 41.55 40.27 -20.31
CA LEU A 6 40.72 41.41 -19.85
C LEU A 6 40.56 41.30 -18.33
N ALA A 7 41.69 41.41 -17.64
CA ALA A 7 41.77 41.76 -16.22
C ALA A 7 42.54 43.07 -16.16
N ALA A 8 41.82 44.19 -16.20
CA ALA A 8 42.22 45.55 -15.76
C ALA A 8 41.35 46.59 -16.46
N MET A 9 40.22 46.97 -15.85
CA MET A 9 39.65 48.33 -15.86
C MET A 9 38.28 48.32 -15.19
N GLY A 10 38.10 49.16 -14.17
CA GLY A 10 36.78 49.58 -13.70
C GLY A 10 36.28 48.96 -12.40
N LEU A 11 36.95 49.26 -11.28
CA LEU A 11 36.26 49.45 -10.00
C LEU A 11 35.32 50.67 -10.17
N ILE A 12 34.07 50.42 -10.59
CA ILE A 12 32.97 51.38 -10.40
C ILE A 12 32.03 50.71 -9.41
N LEU A 13 32.23 51.03 -8.13
CA LEU A 13 31.16 51.00 -7.14
C LEU A 13 29.95 51.74 -7.74
N PRO A 14 28.74 51.17 -7.77
CA PRO A 14 27.56 52.00 -7.93
C PRO A 14 27.44 52.77 -6.62
N ILE A 15 27.94 54.00 -6.60
CA ILE A 15 27.47 55.01 -5.66
C ILE A 15 25.99 55.16 -6.00
N SER A 16 25.13 54.48 -5.23
CA SER A 16 23.70 54.70 -5.23
C SER A 16 23.48 56.12 -4.71
N VAL A 17 23.43 57.07 -5.63
CA VAL A 17 22.90 58.41 -5.36
C VAL A 17 21.48 58.17 -4.87
N LEU A 18 21.26 58.40 -3.57
CA LEU A 18 19.94 58.50 -2.93
C LEU A 18 19.20 59.63 -3.65
N CYS A 19 18.49 59.29 -4.73
CA CYS A 19 17.56 60.22 -5.36
C CYS A 19 16.35 60.31 -4.42
N GLU A 20 16.18 61.44 -3.75
CA GLU A 20 14.94 61.71 -3.02
C GLU A 20 13.78 61.61 -4.01
N ILE A 21 12.79 60.77 -3.71
CA ILE A 21 11.58 60.65 -4.53
C ILE A 21 10.81 61.98 -4.39
N VAL A 22 10.87 62.81 -5.43
CA VAL A 22 10.18 64.11 -5.48
C VAL A 22 8.77 63.90 -6.03
N LEU A 23 7.76 64.28 -5.24
CA LEU A 23 6.37 64.29 -5.68
C LEU A 23 6.13 65.40 -6.72
N PRO A 24 5.32 65.13 -7.77
CA PRO A 24 4.81 66.18 -8.64
C PRO A 24 4.11 67.30 -7.84
N PRO A 25 4.29 68.59 -8.21
CA PRO A 25 3.69 69.72 -7.50
C PRO A 25 2.17 69.61 -7.30
N GLU A 26 1.45 69.03 -8.27
CA GLU A 26 0.01 68.77 -8.23
C GLU A 26 -0.43 67.72 -7.20
N TRP A 27 0.49 66.90 -6.70
CA TRP A 27 0.23 65.91 -5.65
C TRP A 27 0.68 66.38 -4.27
N MET A 28 1.32 67.55 -4.18
CA MET A 28 1.70 68.15 -2.91
C MET A 28 0.49 68.84 -2.25
N PRO A 29 0.33 68.74 -0.92
CA PRO A 29 -0.72 69.47 -0.23
C PRO A 29 -0.46 70.99 -0.29
N GLY A 30 -1.50 71.76 -0.60
CA GLY A 30 -1.47 73.24 -0.54
C GLY A 30 -1.44 73.80 0.88
N ASN A 31 -1.80 75.08 1.02
CA ASN A 31 -2.02 75.73 2.32
C ASN A 31 -3.51 75.75 2.66
N TYR A 32 -3.83 75.34 3.89
CA TYR A 32 -5.20 75.23 4.39
C TYR A 32 -5.29 75.93 5.74
N SER A 33 -6.42 76.59 6.02
CA SER A 33 -6.66 77.21 7.32
C SER A 33 -6.92 76.14 8.39
N SER A 34 -6.48 76.40 9.63
CA SER A 34 -6.79 75.58 10.81
C SER A 34 -8.24 75.80 11.27
N THR A 35 -9.21 75.53 10.39
CA THR A 35 -10.66 75.65 10.62
C THR A 35 -11.37 74.46 10.00
N GLU A 36 -12.64 74.21 10.37
CA GLU A 36 -13.43 73.11 9.78
C GLU A 36 -13.58 73.28 8.25
N GLU A 37 -13.78 74.50 7.75
CA GLU A 37 -13.84 74.77 6.31
C GLU A 37 -12.50 74.48 5.60
N GLY A 38 -11.38 74.81 6.24
CA GLY A 38 -10.05 74.49 5.74
C GLY A 38 -9.79 72.98 5.70
N ALA A 39 -10.29 72.26 6.71
CA ALA A 39 -10.26 70.81 6.77
C ALA A 39 -11.09 70.15 5.65
N ILE A 40 -12.28 70.67 5.32
CA ILE A 40 -13.10 70.19 4.19
C ILE A 40 -12.32 70.34 2.87
N LYS A 41 -11.78 71.54 2.62
CA LYS A 41 -10.94 71.81 1.42
C LYS A 41 -9.73 70.88 1.36
N PHE A 42 -9.09 70.60 2.50
CA PHE A 42 -7.96 69.67 2.60
C PHE A 42 -8.35 68.24 2.20
N VAL A 43 -9.42 67.68 2.79
CA VAL A 43 -9.79 66.28 2.52
C VAL A 43 -10.33 66.07 1.11
N ASP A 44 -10.90 67.10 0.47
CA ASP A 44 -11.39 67.02 -0.91
C ASP A 44 -10.23 67.12 -1.93
N ALA A 45 -9.26 68.00 -1.67
CA ALA A 45 -8.02 68.04 -2.44
C ALA A 45 -7.23 66.73 -2.30
N TYR A 46 -7.12 66.18 -1.08
CA TYR A 46 -6.51 64.87 -0.82
C TYR A 46 -7.17 63.79 -1.67
N ASN A 47 -8.50 63.75 -1.69
CA ASN A 47 -9.26 62.71 -2.39
C ASN A 47 -8.91 62.63 -3.88
N THR A 48 -8.74 63.79 -4.54
CA THR A 48 -8.44 63.86 -5.97
C THR A 48 -7.04 63.33 -6.29
N SER A 49 -6.02 63.78 -5.56
CA SER A 49 -4.64 63.32 -5.79
C SER A 49 -4.41 61.89 -5.30
N ALA A 50 -5.08 61.48 -4.22
CA ALA A 50 -4.95 60.13 -3.66
C ALA A 50 -5.50 59.04 -4.59
N GLU A 51 -6.58 59.30 -5.34
CA GLU A 51 -7.08 58.36 -6.37
C GLU A 51 -6.02 58.10 -7.45
N GLN A 52 -5.33 59.14 -7.92
CA GLN A 52 -4.28 59.03 -8.94
C GLN A 52 -3.06 58.26 -8.43
N VAL A 53 -2.53 58.66 -7.27
CA VAL A 53 -1.35 58.02 -6.66
C VAL A 53 -1.63 56.56 -6.31
N THR A 54 -2.82 56.28 -5.76
CA THR A 54 -3.20 54.91 -5.39
C THR A 54 -3.42 54.04 -6.63
N TYR A 55 -4.03 54.58 -7.70
CA TYR A 55 -4.17 53.85 -8.97
C TYR A 55 -2.82 53.40 -9.54
N LEU A 56 -1.83 54.30 -9.62
CA LEU A 56 -0.49 53.98 -10.12
C LEU A 56 0.20 52.91 -9.26
N ASN A 57 0.03 52.99 -7.95
CA ASN A 57 0.57 51.99 -7.03
C ASN A 57 -0.09 50.61 -7.16
N GLN A 58 -1.41 50.57 -7.33
CA GLN A 58 -2.14 49.32 -7.54
C GLN A 58 -1.80 48.71 -8.91
N GLU A 59 -1.60 49.52 -9.95
CA GLU A 59 -1.16 49.06 -11.28
C GLU A 59 0.24 48.44 -11.23
N ALA A 60 1.20 49.09 -10.57
CA ALA A 60 2.55 48.56 -10.40
C ALA A 60 2.53 47.23 -9.60
N SER A 61 1.75 47.18 -8.53
CA SER A 61 1.58 45.97 -7.70
C SER A 61 0.92 44.82 -8.47
N TRP A 62 -0.14 45.11 -9.23
CA TRP A 62 -0.81 44.13 -10.09
C TRP A 62 0.16 43.56 -11.14
N THR A 63 0.93 44.44 -11.79
CA THR A 63 1.91 44.04 -12.81
C THR A 63 2.97 43.12 -12.24
N TYR A 64 3.48 43.39 -11.04
CA TYR A 64 4.41 42.50 -10.35
C TYR A 64 3.76 41.16 -9.96
N GLN A 65 2.58 41.17 -9.33
CA GLN A 65 1.96 39.94 -8.87
C GLN A 65 1.44 39.03 -10.00
N THR A 66 1.19 39.58 -11.18
CA THR A 66 0.79 38.83 -12.37
C THR A 66 1.96 38.57 -13.34
N ASN A 67 3.17 39.05 -13.03
CA ASN A 67 4.38 38.80 -13.80
C ASN A 67 5.62 39.08 -12.93
N ILE A 68 6.05 38.08 -12.16
CA ILE A 68 7.12 38.23 -11.16
C ILE A 68 8.47 38.31 -11.87
N THR A 69 9.06 39.50 -11.91
CA THR A 69 10.42 39.76 -12.43
C THR A 69 11.12 40.79 -11.55
N THR A 70 12.46 40.82 -11.58
CA THR A 70 13.25 41.84 -10.86
C THR A 70 12.85 43.25 -11.30
N HIS A 71 12.69 43.47 -12.61
CA HIS A 71 12.25 44.75 -13.17
C HIS A 71 10.88 45.20 -12.63
N ASN A 72 9.90 44.30 -12.58
CA ASN A 72 8.57 44.62 -12.05
C ASN A 72 8.59 44.82 -10.52
N SER A 73 9.48 44.10 -9.80
CA SER A 73 9.71 44.33 -8.37
C SER A 73 10.25 45.73 -8.12
N ASP A 74 11.25 46.17 -8.88
CA ASP A 74 11.85 47.49 -8.73
C ASP A 74 10.83 48.61 -9.01
N LYS A 75 10.02 48.47 -10.06
CA LYS A 75 8.90 49.38 -10.34
C LYS A 75 7.87 49.43 -9.23
N LYS A 76 7.55 48.27 -8.64
CA LYS A 76 6.65 48.21 -7.48
C LYS A 76 7.24 48.95 -6.29
N VAL A 77 8.52 48.72 -5.96
CA VAL A 77 9.22 49.38 -4.85
C VAL A 77 9.29 50.90 -5.06
N GLU A 78 9.59 51.35 -6.28
CA GLU A 78 9.57 52.77 -6.66
C GLU A 78 8.18 53.38 -6.43
N SER A 79 7.13 52.70 -6.91
CA SER A 79 5.75 53.14 -6.74
C SER A 79 5.29 53.14 -5.27
N ASP A 80 5.73 52.16 -4.47
CA ASP A 80 5.51 52.13 -3.03
C ASP A 80 6.17 53.34 -2.35
N GLY A 81 7.40 53.68 -2.75
CA GLY A 81 8.12 54.87 -2.28
C GLY A 81 7.39 56.17 -2.61
N LEU A 82 6.84 56.29 -3.82
CA LEU A 82 6.04 57.44 -4.27
C LEU A 82 4.75 57.60 -3.44
N LYS A 83 4.03 56.50 -3.20
CA LYS A 83 2.83 56.51 -2.34
C LYS A 83 3.16 56.85 -0.88
N GLN A 84 4.30 56.38 -0.37
CA GLN A 84 4.76 56.71 0.98
C GLN A 84 5.16 58.17 1.10
N ALA A 85 5.84 58.74 0.09
CA ALA A 85 6.11 60.18 0.04
C ALA A 85 4.81 61.00 0.03
N PHE A 86 3.80 60.59 -0.75
CA PHE A 86 2.48 61.22 -0.75
C PHE A 86 1.82 61.16 0.64
N THR A 87 1.82 59.98 1.25
CA THR A 87 1.29 59.76 2.61
C THR A 87 2.00 60.64 3.63
N GLU A 88 3.33 60.74 3.55
CA GLU A 88 4.14 61.58 4.43
C GLU A 88 3.77 63.06 4.28
N ALA A 89 3.72 63.58 3.05
CA ALA A 89 3.45 64.99 2.79
C ALA A 89 2.06 65.40 3.31
N TRP A 90 1.03 64.63 2.96
CA TRP A 90 -0.35 64.89 3.38
C TRP A 90 -0.57 64.65 4.88
N GLY A 91 -0.01 63.56 5.42
CA GLY A 91 -0.12 63.23 6.83
C GLY A 91 0.60 64.23 7.73
N LYS A 92 1.81 64.67 7.38
CA LYS A 92 2.51 65.75 8.10
C LYS A 92 1.73 67.06 8.02
N LYS A 93 1.18 67.42 6.85
CA LYS A 93 0.35 68.62 6.72
C LYS A 93 -0.89 68.55 7.60
N ALA A 94 -1.55 67.40 7.66
CA ALA A 94 -2.71 67.18 8.52
C ALA A 94 -2.34 67.30 10.01
N LYS A 95 -1.27 66.63 10.46
CA LYS A 95 -0.76 66.71 11.85
C LYS A 95 -0.40 68.14 12.28
N VAL A 96 0.17 68.95 11.38
CA VAL A 96 0.55 70.35 11.65
C VAL A 96 -0.65 71.30 11.62
N THR A 97 -1.57 71.11 10.67
CA THR A 97 -2.67 72.06 10.44
C THR A 97 -3.87 71.82 11.35
N PHE A 98 -4.16 70.55 11.69
CA PHE A 98 -5.33 70.13 12.46
C PHE A 98 -4.89 69.36 13.72
N ASN A 99 -4.58 70.10 14.78
CA ASN A 99 -4.18 69.48 16.05
C ASN A 99 -5.36 68.70 16.70
N PRO A 100 -5.09 67.80 17.67
CA PRO A 100 -6.14 66.96 18.27
C PRO A 100 -7.28 67.73 18.92
N GLU A 101 -7.00 68.88 19.56
CA GLU A 101 -8.01 69.73 20.20
C GLU A 101 -8.98 70.32 19.17
N LEU A 102 -8.46 70.84 18.05
CA LEU A 102 -9.26 71.35 16.95
C LEU A 102 -10.05 70.23 16.27
N LEU A 103 -9.44 69.07 16.02
CA LEU A 103 -10.11 67.92 15.41
C LEU A 103 -11.32 67.43 16.22
N ALA A 104 -11.26 67.55 17.55
CA ALA A 104 -12.38 67.19 18.43
C ALA A 104 -13.60 68.12 18.29
N THR A 105 -13.44 69.29 17.67
CA THR A 105 -14.54 70.23 17.40
C THR A 105 -15.28 69.96 16.08
N PHE A 106 -14.71 69.16 15.18
CA PHE A 106 -15.28 68.87 13.87
C PHE A 106 -16.38 67.80 13.95
N ASN A 107 -17.24 67.74 12.94
CA ASN A 107 -18.17 66.62 12.82
C ASN A 107 -17.44 65.27 12.71
N THR A 108 -18.08 64.21 13.19
CA THR A 108 -17.48 62.87 13.33
C THR A 108 -16.98 62.27 12.02
N THR A 109 -17.67 62.53 10.91
CA THR A 109 -17.26 62.06 9.57
C THR A 109 -15.97 62.72 9.11
N LEU A 110 -15.85 64.05 9.27
CA LEU A 110 -14.64 64.79 8.90
C LEU A 110 -13.48 64.43 9.83
N GLN A 111 -13.73 64.27 11.13
CA GLN A 111 -12.75 63.79 12.10
C GLN A 111 -12.19 62.42 11.67
N ARG A 112 -13.06 61.48 11.29
CA ARG A 112 -12.67 60.14 10.82
C ARG A 112 -11.83 60.20 9.55
N ARG A 113 -12.18 61.07 8.58
CA ARG A 113 -11.38 61.27 7.34
C ARG A 113 -9.97 61.77 7.67
N ILE A 114 -9.85 62.79 8.51
CA ILE A 114 -8.53 63.37 8.85
C ILE A 114 -7.72 62.40 9.71
N HIS A 115 -8.35 61.71 10.67
CA HIS A 115 -7.68 60.71 11.50
C HIS A 115 -6.99 59.64 10.64
N LYS A 116 -7.66 59.17 9.57
CA LYS A 116 -7.07 58.21 8.62
C LYS A 116 -5.88 58.76 7.84
N ILE A 117 -5.90 60.04 7.49
CA ILE A 117 -4.78 60.71 6.80
C ILE A 117 -3.62 60.97 7.77
N ASN A 118 -3.90 61.14 9.07
CA ASN A 118 -2.91 61.34 10.12
C ASN A 118 -2.07 60.08 10.45
N ILE A 119 -2.46 58.89 9.99
CA ILE A 119 -1.68 57.66 10.20
C ILE A 119 -0.72 57.48 9.01
N LEU A 120 0.58 57.64 9.27
CA LEU A 120 1.61 57.59 8.23
C LEU A 120 2.17 56.17 8.01
N GLY A 121 2.14 55.33 9.05
CA GLY A 121 2.71 53.98 9.02
C GLY A 121 4.18 54.00 8.59
N PRO A 122 4.60 53.15 7.63
CA PRO A 122 5.99 53.11 7.12
C PRO A 122 6.53 54.46 6.61
N ALA A 123 5.66 55.41 6.28
CA ALA A 123 6.06 56.77 5.90
C ALA A 123 6.62 57.60 7.07
N ASN A 124 6.54 57.12 8.31
CA ASN A 124 7.27 57.70 9.45
C ASN A 124 8.77 57.34 9.43
N LEU A 125 9.16 56.27 8.73
CA LEU A 125 10.55 55.83 8.70
C LEU A 125 11.42 56.81 7.87
N PRO A 126 12.68 57.04 8.28
CA PRO A 126 13.67 57.70 7.44
C PRO A 126 13.82 57.01 6.09
N ALA A 127 14.21 57.75 5.03
CA ALA A 127 14.25 57.23 3.66
C ALA A 127 15.04 55.91 3.51
N ALA A 128 16.20 55.78 4.17
CA ALA A 128 17.00 54.56 4.12
C ALA A 128 16.30 53.35 4.78
N GLU A 129 15.71 53.55 5.97
CA GLU A 129 14.96 52.50 6.68
C GLU A 129 13.65 52.13 5.96
N ARG A 130 13.00 53.11 5.32
CA ARG A 130 11.82 52.91 4.47
C ARG A 130 12.12 52.07 3.25
N ASN A 131 13.23 52.34 2.57
CA ASN A 131 13.69 51.53 1.43
C ASN A 131 14.01 50.10 1.87
N GLU A 132 14.67 49.93 3.01
CA GLU A 132 14.95 48.61 3.57
C GLU A 132 13.66 47.86 3.96
N TYR A 133 12.68 48.54 4.55
CA TYR A 133 11.35 47.97 4.84
C TYR A 133 10.67 47.43 3.58
N ASN A 134 10.64 48.24 2.51
CA ASN A 134 10.03 47.84 1.23
C ASN A 134 10.78 46.68 0.57
N ARG A 135 12.12 46.71 0.62
CA ARG A 135 12.98 45.65 0.06
C ARG A 135 12.77 44.32 0.78
N ILE A 136 12.78 44.32 2.12
CA ILE A 136 12.52 43.12 2.93
C ILE A 136 11.15 42.54 2.61
N LEU A 137 10.10 43.38 2.52
CA LEU A 137 8.75 42.90 2.21
C LEU A 137 8.69 42.24 0.81
N SER A 138 9.35 42.82 -0.18
CA SER A 138 9.46 42.24 -1.53
C SER A 138 10.22 40.91 -1.51
N GLU A 139 11.35 40.85 -0.81
CA GLU A 139 12.19 39.65 -0.69
C GLU A 139 11.44 38.50 0.01
N MET A 140 10.74 38.77 1.12
CA MET A 140 9.92 37.77 1.81
C MET A 140 8.79 37.24 0.91
N SER A 141 8.11 38.11 0.16
CA SER A 141 7.06 37.72 -0.78
C SER A 141 7.61 36.87 -1.94
N SER A 142 8.80 37.21 -2.43
CA SER A 142 9.49 36.47 -3.49
C SER A 142 9.90 35.08 -3.03
N ILE A 143 10.53 34.96 -1.84
CA ILE A 143 10.90 33.67 -1.24
C ILE A 143 9.69 32.75 -1.15
N TYR A 144 8.57 33.25 -0.61
CA TYR A 144 7.35 32.45 -0.49
C TYR A 144 6.81 31.99 -1.84
N SER A 145 6.74 32.89 -2.82
CA SER A 145 6.06 32.61 -4.10
C SER A 145 6.90 31.75 -5.05
N THR A 146 8.22 31.69 -4.85
CA THR A 146 9.15 30.97 -5.75
C THR A 146 9.77 29.73 -5.12
N ALA A 147 9.48 29.45 -3.84
CA ALA A 147 9.95 28.24 -3.16
C ALA A 147 9.44 26.97 -3.87
N LYS A 148 10.33 25.97 -3.98
CA LYS A 148 10.04 24.66 -4.56
C LYS A 148 10.61 23.55 -3.69
N VAL A 149 10.01 22.36 -3.77
CA VAL A 149 10.44 21.15 -3.07
C VAL A 149 10.86 20.11 -4.10
N CYS A 150 12.10 19.64 -4.06
CA CYS A 150 12.65 18.79 -5.11
C CYS A 150 12.95 17.38 -4.59
N PRO A 151 12.09 16.37 -4.83
CA PRO A 151 12.41 14.96 -4.57
C PRO A 151 13.67 14.47 -5.31
N LYS A 152 13.90 15.00 -6.52
CA LYS A 152 15.07 14.71 -7.36
C LYS A 152 15.58 16.03 -7.95
N PRO A 153 16.87 16.14 -8.31
CA PRO A 153 17.43 17.40 -8.85
C PRO A 153 16.70 17.94 -10.10
N GLU A 154 16.11 17.05 -10.91
CA GLU A 154 15.42 17.41 -12.15
C GLU A 154 13.90 17.58 -11.98
N GLU A 155 13.34 17.26 -10.80
CA GLU A 155 11.91 17.27 -10.52
C GLU A 155 11.63 18.09 -9.26
N CYS A 156 11.01 19.26 -9.43
CA CYS A 156 10.67 20.17 -8.33
C CYS A 156 9.18 20.51 -8.34
N TRP A 157 8.55 20.38 -7.19
CA TRP A 157 7.15 20.69 -6.95
C TRP A 157 7.01 22.12 -6.42
N SER A 158 6.14 22.91 -7.06
CA SER A 158 5.73 24.21 -6.55
C SER A 158 4.58 24.04 -5.54
N LEU A 159 4.28 25.09 -4.77
CA LEU A 159 3.12 25.06 -3.88
C LEU A 159 1.83 24.79 -4.66
N GLU A 160 1.66 25.47 -5.80
CA GLU A 160 0.47 25.41 -6.66
C GLU A 160 0.85 25.10 -8.13
N PRO A 161 0.45 23.93 -8.68
CA PRO A 161 -0.51 22.99 -8.11
C PRO A 161 0.07 21.81 -7.32
N GLU A 162 1.35 21.45 -7.48
CA GLU A 162 1.82 20.10 -7.15
C GLU A 162 1.72 19.74 -5.66
N LEU A 163 2.25 20.59 -4.77
CA LEU A 163 2.20 20.30 -3.32
C LEU A 163 0.77 20.37 -2.79
N THR A 164 -0.04 21.34 -3.23
CA THR A 164 -1.45 21.43 -2.85
C THR A 164 -2.22 20.17 -3.29
N GLU A 165 -2.00 19.66 -4.50
CA GLU A 165 -2.61 18.42 -4.97
C GLU A 165 -2.15 17.20 -4.17
N ILE A 166 -0.85 17.10 -3.84
CA ILE A 166 -0.31 16.03 -2.99
C ILE A 166 -0.99 16.08 -1.62
N MET A 167 -1.06 17.24 -0.98
CA MET A 167 -1.68 17.39 0.34
C MET A 167 -3.18 17.09 0.31
N ALA A 168 -3.87 17.39 -0.79
CA ALA A 168 -5.30 17.16 -0.94
C ALA A 168 -5.64 15.69 -1.21
N SER A 169 -4.89 15.00 -2.07
CA SER A 169 -5.27 13.71 -2.64
C SER A 169 -4.44 12.52 -2.15
N SER A 170 -3.19 12.73 -1.72
CA SER A 170 -2.36 11.64 -1.22
C SER A 170 -2.91 11.13 0.10
N ARG A 171 -2.83 9.81 0.29
CA ARG A 171 -3.05 9.15 1.58
C ARG A 171 -1.79 8.44 2.07
N SER A 172 -0.66 8.57 1.37
CA SER A 172 0.64 8.08 1.85
C SER A 172 1.18 8.99 2.95
N TYR A 173 1.36 8.45 4.15
CA TYR A 173 1.95 9.19 5.28
C TYR A 173 3.32 9.75 4.92
N LYS A 174 4.23 8.93 4.36
CA LYS A 174 5.58 9.35 3.95
C LYS A 174 5.57 10.47 2.91
N ARG A 175 4.72 10.36 1.88
CA ARG A 175 4.64 11.37 0.81
C ARG A 175 4.07 12.69 1.33
N LEU A 176 3.05 12.64 2.18
CA LEU A 176 2.51 13.82 2.84
C LEU A 176 3.54 14.47 3.76
N LEU A 177 4.32 13.68 4.51
CA LEU A 177 5.37 14.17 5.40
C LEU A 177 6.45 14.90 4.60
N TYR A 178 6.90 14.30 3.49
CA TYR A 178 7.90 14.90 2.61
C TYR A 178 7.45 16.23 2.03
N ALA A 179 6.23 16.27 1.49
CA ALA A 179 5.65 17.51 0.94
C ALA A 179 5.54 18.60 2.01
N TRP A 180 5.04 18.24 3.20
CA TRP A 180 4.85 19.17 4.31
C TRP A 180 6.18 19.71 4.86
N GLU A 181 7.13 18.82 5.16
CA GLU A 181 8.44 19.17 5.70
C GLU A 181 9.25 19.98 4.69
N GLY A 182 9.28 19.53 3.43
CA GLY A 182 9.95 20.21 2.34
C GLY A 182 9.45 21.64 2.17
N TRP A 183 8.13 21.85 2.17
CA TRP A 183 7.55 23.18 2.01
C TRP A 183 7.91 24.12 3.18
N HIS A 184 7.74 23.64 4.41
CA HIS A 184 8.03 24.44 5.59
C HIS A 184 9.53 24.78 5.69
N ASN A 185 10.40 23.89 5.25
CA ASN A 185 11.83 24.14 5.18
C ASN A 185 12.18 25.15 4.08
N ALA A 186 11.72 24.93 2.85
CA ALA A 186 12.06 25.75 1.69
C ALA A 186 11.53 27.19 1.80
N SER A 187 10.31 27.37 2.33
CA SER A 187 9.68 28.69 2.44
C SER A 187 9.92 29.37 3.79
N GLY A 188 10.02 28.63 4.89
CA GLY A 188 10.11 29.18 6.24
C GLY A 188 11.54 29.52 6.68
N VAL A 189 12.51 28.63 6.46
CA VAL A 189 13.90 28.80 6.95
C VAL A 189 14.55 30.09 6.43
N PRO A 190 14.46 30.46 5.13
CA PRO A 190 15.10 31.68 4.63
C PRO A 190 14.52 32.98 5.24
N LEU A 191 13.28 32.95 5.72
CA LEU A 191 12.60 34.13 6.30
C LEU A 191 13.10 34.47 7.71
N LYS A 192 13.77 33.53 8.39
CA LYS A 192 14.27 33.71 9.77
C LYS A 192 15.21 34.92 9.91
N GLY A 193 16.01 35.22 8.89
CA GLY A 193 16.93 36.37 8.88
C GLY A 193 16.28 37.72 8.54
N LEU A 194 15.10 37.70 7.93
CA LEU A 194 14.41 38.87 7.39
C LEU A 194 13.29 39.36 8.33
N TYR A 195 12.46 38.43 8.83
CA TYR A 195 11.25 38.78 9.57
C TYR A 195 11.52 39.58 10.87
N PRO A 196 12.54 39.27 11.70
CA PRO A 196 12.85 40.10 12.88
C PRO A 196 13.21 41.56 12.53
N LYS A 197 13.90 41.79 11.40
CA LYS A 197 14.24 43.13 10.92
C LYS A 197 12.98 43.87 10.47
N PHE A 198 12.11 43.19 9.73
CA PHE A 198 10.80 43.70 9.35
C PHE A 198 9.96 44.10 10.58
N VAL A 199 9.87 43.23 11.60
CA VAL A 199 9.12 43.50 12.85
C VAL A 199 9.63 44.76 13.53
N LYS A 200 10.95 44.92 13.64
CA LYS A 200 11.58 46.11 14.23
C LYS A 200 11.18 47.38 13.48
N LEU A 201 11.37 47.41 12.15
CA LEU A 201 11.04 48.57 11.32
C LEU A 201 9.54 48.88 11.34
N SER A 202 8.69 47.86 11.30
CA SER A 202 7.23 48.01 11.38
C SER A 202 6.82 48.64 12.71
N ASN A 203 7.37 48.16 13.83
CA ASN A 203 7.07 48.74 15.15
C ASN A 203 7.56 50.19 15.25
N GLN A 204 8.78 50.50 14.79
CA GLN A 204 9.26 51.89 14.76
C GLN A 204 8.31 52.81 13.99
N ALA A 205 7.79 52.34 12.85
CA ALA A 205 6.87 53.09 12.00
C ALA A 205 5.54 53.44 12.71
N TYR A 206 4.92 52.47 13.39
CA TYR A 206 3.61 52.67 14.04
C TYR A 206 3.71 53.25 15.45
N VAL A 207 4.84 53.09 16.15
CA VAL A 207 5.12 53.81 17.40
C VAL A 207 5.18 55.33 17.15
N ALA A 208 5.71 55.75 16.01
CA ALA A 208 5.70 57.16 15.61
C ALA A 208 4.28 57.73 15.32
N ASP A 209 3.28 56.86 15.14
CA ASP A 209 1.86 57.25 15.05
C ASP A 209 1.12 57.16 16.40
N GLY A 210 1.81 56.79 17.48
CA GLY A 210 1.24 56.73 18.83
C GLY A 210 0.66 55.38 19.24
N PHE A 211 0.90 54.30 18.48
CA PHE A 211 0.54 52.94 18.87
C PHE A 211 1.67 52.26 19.65
N ASN A 212 1.34 51.31 20.53
CA ASN A 212 2.38 50.57 21.28
C ASN A 212 3.27 49.70 20.37
N ASP A 213 2.65 49.10 19.34
CA ASP A 213 3.29 48.24 18.36
C ASP A 213 2.40 48.11 17.11
N THR A 214 2.89 47.42 16.08
CA THR A 214 2.13 47.19 14.83
C THR A 214 0.83 46.42 15.07
N GLY A 215 0.82 45.47 16.01
CA GLY A 215 -0.36 44.68 16.34
C GLY A 215 -1.46 45.54 16.98
N ALA A 216 -1.10 46.46 17.86
CA ALA A 216 -2.03 47.43 18.45
C ALA A 216 -2.70 48.31 17.37
N TYR A 217 -1.93 48.75 16.36
CA TYR A 217 -2.50 49.44 15.20
C TYR A 217 -3.52 48.56 14.45
N TRP A 218 -3.23 47.29 14.19
CA TRP A 218 -4.19 46.41 13.50
C TRP A 218 -5.46 46.16 14.32
N ARG A 219 -5.34 45.99 15.64
CA ARG A 219 -6.50 45.81 16.53
C ARG A 219 -7.37 47.07 16.59
N SER A 220 -6.78 48.26 16.42
CA SER A 220 -7.51 49.53 16.43
C SER A 220 -8.59 49.62 15.34
N TRP A 221 -8.46 48.89 14.23
CA TRP A 221 -9.44 48.86 13.14
C TRP A 221 -10.81 48.30 13.54
N TYR A 222 -10.89 47.63 14.70
CA TYR A 222 -12.14 47.09 15.25
C TYR A 222 -12.78 48.01 16.29
N GLU A 223 -12.20 49.18 16.58
CA GLU A 223 -12.81 50.22 17.41
C GLU A 223 -13.39 49.69 18.74
N SER A 224 -12.72 48.72 19.33
CA SER A 224 -13.13 48.04 20.55
C SER A 224 -11.92 47.90 21.48
N SER A 225 -12.03 48.47 22.68
CA SER A 225 -11.01 48.33 23.73
C SER A 225 -10.99 46.93 24.34
N SER A 226 -12.04 46.13 24.16
CA SER A 226 -12.16 44.76 24.68
C SER A 226 -11.96 43.68 23.60
N PHE A 227 -11.51 44.05 22.40
CA PHE A 227 -11.52 43.19 21.22
C PHE A 227 -10.89 41.80 21.45
N GLU A 228 -9.72 41.73 22.10
CA GLU A 228 -9.06 40.44 22.37
C GLU A 228 -9.90 39.55 23.31
N ASN A 229 -10.52 40.13 24.34
CA ASN A 229 -11.41 39.40 25.24
C ASN A 229 -12.70 38.96 24.54
N ASP A 230 -13.26 39.79 23.67
CA ASP A 230 -14.46 39.46 22.91
C ASP A 230 -14.21 38.25 21.99
N LEU A 231 -13.04 38.20 21.33
CA LEU A 231 -12.62 37.07 20.51
C LEU A 231 -12.44 35.79 21.33
N GLU A 232 -11.80 35.86 22.49
CA GLU A 232 -11.62 34.72 23.40
C GLU A 232 -12.95 34.15 23.89
N VAL A 233 -13.90 35.02 24.24
CA VAL A 233 -15.25 34.62 24.67
C VAL A 233 -15.98 33.92 23.52
N ILE A 234 -15.90 34.45 22.29
CA ILE A 234 -16.50 33.84 21.11
C ILE A 234 -15.84 32.48 20.80
N TYR A 235 -14.52 32.38 20.88
CA TYR A 235 -13.81 31.12 20.65
C TYR A 235 -14.23 30.02 21.65
N LYS A 236 -14.39 30.38 22.93
CA LYS A 236 -14.88 29.44 23.96
C LYS A 236 -16.29 28.90 23.68
N GLN A 237 -17.14 29.67 23.00
CA GLN A 237 -18.49 29.21 22.62
C GLN A 237 -18.43 28.13 21.52
N VAL A 238 -17.49 28.25 20.58
CA VAL A 238 -17.34 27.30 19.45
C VAL A 238 -16.41 26.12 19.77
N GLN A 239 -15.57 26.25 20.81
CA GLN A 239 -14.58 25.24 21.19
C GLN A 239 -15.17 23.82 21.38
N PRO A 240 -16.33 23.62 22.04
CA PRO A 240 -16.90 22.28 22.20
C PRO A 240 -17.25 21.59 20.86
N LEU A 241 -17.74 22.35 19.88
CA LEU A 241 -18.01 21.83 18.54
C LEU A 241 -16.70 21.44 17.83
N TYR A 242 -15.67 22.29 17.90
CA TYR A 242 -14.36 21.96 17.33
C TYR A 242 -13.76 20.69 17.96
N GLN A 243 -13.82 20.53 19.29
CA GLN A 243 -13.29 19.35 19.97
C GLN A 243 -14.01 18.06 19.58
N ASN A 244 -15.33 18.11 19.38
CA ASN A 244 -16.10 16.97 18.88
C ASN A 244 -15.74 16.61 17.43
N LEU A 245 -15.61 17.60 16.55
CA LEU A 245 -15.16 17.40 15.17
C LEU A 245 -13.74 16.81 15.13
N HIS A 246 -12.82 17.36 15.92
CA HIS A 246 -11.43 16.91 16.03
C HIS A 246 -11.35 15.44 16.48
N ALA A 247 -12.06 15.05 17.53
CA ALA A 247 -12.07 13.68 18.04
C ALA A 247 -12.60 12.69 16.98
N PHE A 248 -13.70 13.03 16.30
CA PHE A 248 -14.25 12.22 15.21
C PHE A 248 -13.24 12.01 14.07
N VAL A 249 -12.61 13.10 13.61
CA VAL A 249 -11.60 13.07 12.53
C VAL A 249 -10.38 12.27 12.96
N ARG A 250 -9.88 12.48 14.19
CA ARG A 250 -8.74 11.74 14.74
C ARG A 250 -9.00 10.23 14.76
N ARG A 251 -10.19 9.80 15.17
CA ARG A 251 -10.59 8.39 15.14
C ARG A 251 -10.60 7.82 13.71
N LYS A 252 -11.16 8.56 12.75
CA LYS A 252 -11.17 8.14 11.34
C LYS A 252 -9.75 8.02 10.77
N LEU A 253 -8.87 8.96 11.08
CA LEU A 253 -7.45 8.89 10.71
C LEU A 253 -6.74 7.74 11.41
N TYR A 254 -7.05 7.44 12.68
CA TYR A 254 -6.52 6.28 13.39
C TYR A 254 -6.87 4.96 12.69
N ASN A 255 -8.11 4.82 12.23
CA ASN A 255 -8.55 3.62 11.52
C ASN A 255 -7.82 3.42 10.17
N HIS A 256 -7.30 4.51 9.57
CA HIS A 256 -6.59 4.47 8.30
C HIS A 256 -5.07 4.33 8.47
N TYR A 257 -4.45 5.16 9.31
CA TYR A 257 -3.00 5.23 9.51
C TYR A 257 -2.48 4.36 10.66
N GLY A 258 -3.36 3.83 11.49
CA GLY A 258 -3.03 2.96 12.61
C GLY A 258 -2.44 3.67 13.83
N PRO A 259 -2.23 2.92 14.93
CA PRO A 259 -1.75 3.44 16.21
C PRO A 259 -0.31 3.96 16.19
N LYS A 260 0.49 3.57 15.19
CA LYS A 260 1.87 4.06 15.03
C LYS A 260 1.90 5.56 14.77
N TYR A 261 0.95 6.05 13.98
CA TYR A 261 0.93 7.42 13.47
C TYR A 261 -0.17 8.30 14.05
N ILE A 262 -1.14 7.72 14.77
CA ILE A 262 -2.22 8.47 15.40
C ILE A 262 -2.39 8.02 16.86
N ASN A 263 -2.31 8.98 17.78
CA ASN A 263 -2.67 8.77 19.18
C ASN A 263 -4.10 9.31 19.42
N LEU A 264 -5.04 8.43 19.80
CA LEU A 264 -6.43 8.79 20.08
C LEU A 264 -6.63 9.76 21.27
N LYS A 265 -5.58 10.05 22.04
CA LYS A 265 -5.55 11.05 23.13
C LYS A 265 -4.60 12.22 22.85
N GLY A 266 -3.92 12.21 21.70
CA GLY A 266 -2.93 13.20 21.32
C GLY A 266 -3.40 14.17 20.24
N PRO A 267 -2.56 15.14 19.88
CA PRO A 267 -2.77 15.98 18.72
C PRO A 267 -2.67 15.20 17.39
N ILE A 268 -3.32 15.69 16.33
CA ILE A 268 -3.25 15.10 14.99
C ILE A 268 -1.98 15.59 14.28
N PRO A 269 -1.21 14.72 13.59
CA PRO A 269 -0.09 15.17 12.77
C PRO A 269 -0.53 16.16 11.67
N ALA A 270 0.10 17.34 11.62
CA ALA A 270 -0.39 18.47 10.82
C ALA A 270 -0.50 18.22 9.30
N HIS A 271 0.26 17.27 8.77
CA HIS A 271 0.29 16.91 7.35
C HIS A 271 -0.86 15.97 6.89
N LEU A 272 -1.71 15.47 7.78
CA LEU A 272 -2.75 14.47 7.46
C LEU A 272 -4.14 15.06 7.22
N LEU A 273 -4.27 16.37 7.24
CA LEU A 273 -5.56 17.07 7.28
C LEU A 273 -5.97 17.67 5.93
N GLY A 274 -5.44 17.14 4.83
CA GLY A 274 -5.87 17.51 3.47
C GLY A 274 -5.37 18.88 2.98
N ASN A 275 -4.59 19.59 3.78
CA ASN A 275 -4.14 20.95 3.49
C ASN A 275 -2.75 21.21 4.11
N MET A 276 -1.90 21.97 3.40
CA MET A 276 -0.52 22.30 3.83
C MET A 276 -0.43 22.85 5.26
N TRP A 277 -1.42 23.63 5.69
CA TRP A 277 -1.47 24.27 7.01
C TRP A 277 -2.51 23.66 7.95
N ALA A 278 -3.19 22.59 7.54
CA ALA A 278 -4.33 22.04 8.28
C ALA A 278 -5.41 23.08 8.63
N GLN A 279 -5.56 24.12 7.80
CA GLN A 279 -6.52 25.21 8.06
C GLN A 279 -7.95 24.84 7.65
N THR A 280 -8.09 23.95 6.67
CA THR A 280 -9.38 23.38 6.24
C THR A 280 -9.16 21.90 5.99
N TRP A 281 -10.17 21.09 6.30
CA TRP A 281 -10.11 19.62 6.28
C TRP A 281 -11.08 19.02 5.25
N ASN A 282 -11.56 19.82 4.31
CA ASN A 282 -12.52 19.40 3.28
C ASN A 282 -11.95 18.31 2.36
N ASN A 283 -10.64 18.32 2.09
CA ASN A 283 -9.99 17.36 1.18
C ASN A 283 -9.86 15.94 1.75
N ILE A 284 -10.17 15.73 3.03
CA ILE A 284 -10.25 14.39 3.65
C ILE A 284 -11.71 13.91 3.80
N TYR A 285 -12.69 14.64 3.25
CA TYR A 285 -14.10 14.34 3.42
C TYR A 285 -14.47 12.91 2.99
N ASP A 286 -13.84 12.40 1.95
CA ASP A 286 -14.00 11.01 1.46
C ASP A 286 -13.79 9.96 2.55
N MET A 287 -12.82 10.19 3.45
CA MET A 287 -12.56 9.32 4.61
C MET A 287 -13.49 9.58 5.79
N MET A 288 -14.18 10.73 5.79
CA MET A 288 -15.01 11.20 6.89
C MET A 288 -16.51 10.91 6.69
N ILE A 289 -16.95 10.54 5.47
CA ILE A 289 -18.37 10.36 5.12
C ILE A 289 -19.09 9.47 6.15
N PRO A 290 -20.08 10.00 6.88
CA PRO A 290 -20.90 9.24 7.82
C PRO A 290 -21.77 8.20 7.13
N PHE A 291 -22.43 8.59 6.05
CA PHE A 291 -23.42 7.78 5.33
C PHE A 291 -23.04 7.65 3.85
N PRO A 292 -22.14 6.70 3.48
CA PRO A 292 -21.62 6.57 2.12
C PRO A 292 -22.63 6.07 1.08
N GLY A 293 -23.77 5.53 1.51
CA GLY A 293 -24.87 5.11 0.62
C GLY A 293 -25.71 6.27 0.07
N LYS A 294 -25.45 7.51 0.48
CA LYS A 294 -26.16 8.72 0.04
C LYS A 294 -25.41 9.45 -1.07
N PRO A 295 -26.09 10.28 -1.89
CA PRO A 295 -25.43 11.09 -2.91
C PRO A 295 -24.29 11.93 -2.32
N ASN A 296 -23.14 11.92 -2.99
CA ASN A 296 -22.01 12.75 -2.58
C ASN A 296 -22.36 14.22 -2.84
N VAL A 297 -22.15 15.08 -1.85
CA VAL A 297 -22.37 16.53 -1.96
C VAL A 297 -21.24 17.21 -2.75
N ASP A 298 -20.14 16.51 -3.02
CA ASP A 298 -19.08 17.01 -3.92
C ASP A 298 -19.46 16.93 -5.40
N VAL A 299 -19.66 18.10 -6.00
CA VAL A 299 -20.07 18.26 -7.40
C VAL A 299 -18.90 18.42 -8.38
N THR A 300 -17.66 18.28 -7.94
CA THR A 300 -16.47 18.46 -8.81
C THR A 300 -16.53 17.59 -10.06
N LYS A 301 -16.85 16.30 -9.90
CA LYS A 301 -16.99 15.37 -11.05
C LYS A 301 -18.11 15.77 -12.01
N GLU A 302 -19.18 16.36 -11.48
CA GLU A 302 -20.31 16.83 -12.30
C GLU A 302 -19.94 18.12 -13.05
N MET A 303 -19.18 19.03 -12.43
CA MET A 303 -18.63 20.21 -13.10
C MET A 303 -17.70 19.81 -14.26
N GLU A 304 -16.84 18.81 -14.05
CA GLU A 304 -15.97 18.24 -15.09
C GLU A 304 -16.79 17.57 -16.20
N ALA A 305 -17.78 16.75 -15.86
CA ALA A 305 -18.67 16.09 -16.82
C ALA A 305 -19.45 17.11 -17.67
N ASN A 306 -19.90 18.21 -17.06
CA ASN A 306 -20.56 19.33 -17.72
C ASN A 306 -19.60 20.29 -18.43
N LYS A 307 -18.29 19.99 -18.45
CA LYS A 307 -17.23 20.78 -19.12
C LYS A 307 -17.19 22.24 -18.66
N TRP A 308 -17.36 22.46 -17.36
CA TRP A 308 -17.19 23.79 -16.77
C TRP A 308 -15.74 24.27 -16.96
N ASN A 309 -15.56 25.59 -17.07
CA ASN A 309 -14.26 26.25 -17.09
C ASN A 309 -14.29 27.45 -16.12
N ALA A 310 -13.14 28.10 -15.91
CA ALA A 310 -13.05 29.22 -14.98
C ALA A 310 -14.07 30.32 -15.33
N THR A 311 -14.13 30.73 -16.60
CA THR A 311 -15.07 31.77 -17.05
C THR A 311 -16.53 31.44 -16.70
N HIS A 312 -16.97 30.19 -16.88
CA HIS A 312 -18.31 29.77 -16.53
C HIS A 312 -18.56 29.87 -15.02
N MET A 313 -17.62 29.42 -14.18
CA MET A 313 -17.71 29.56 -12.72
C MET A 313 -17.89 31.03 -12.31
N PHE A 314 -17.14 31.94 -12.92
CA PHE A 314 -17.26 33.37 -12.64
C PHE A 314 -18.62 33.95 -13.09
N ARG A 315 -19.16 33.48 -14.22
CA ARG A 315 -20.47 33.91 -14.71
C ARG A 315 -21.62 33.41 -13.84
N VAL A 316 -21.54 32.19 -13.33
CA VAL A 316 -22.53 31.64 -12.39
C VAL A 316 -22.58 32.49 -11.11
N ALA A 317 -21.42 32.88 -10.59
CA ALA A 317 -21.38 33.75 -9.43
C ALA A 317 -21.86 35.19 -9.73
N GLU A 318 -21.52 35.79 -10.87
CA GLU A 318 -22.11 37.08 -11.31
C GLU A 318 -23.64 37.02 -11.37
N GLU A 319 -24.19 35.91 -11.87
CA GLU A 319 -25.64 35.67 -11.91
C GLU A 319 -26.24 35.60 -10.50
N PHE A 320 -25.58 34.91 -9.56
CA PHE A 320 -26.01 34.85 -8.17
C PHE A 320 -26.17 36.26 -7.56
N PHE A 321 -25.15 37.13 -7.68
CA PHE A 321 -25.21 38.50 -7.14
C PHE A 321 -26.28 39.35 -7.84
N THR A 322 -26.38 39.28 -9.16
CA THR A 322 -27.40 40.04 -9.91
C THR A 322 -28.83 39.54 -9.62
N SER A 323 -29.02 38.27 -9.26
CA SER A 323 -30.31 37.74 -8.81
C SER A 323 -30.82 38.42 -7.52
N LEU A 324 -29.91 38.86 -6.65
CA LEU A 324 -30.21 39.61 -5.43
C LEU A 324 -30.49 41.09 -5.71
N GLY A 325 -30.30 41.54 -6.96
CA GLY A 325 -30.41 42.95 -7.35
C GLY A 325 -29.14 43.76 -7.13
N LEU A 326 -27.97 43.11 -6.99
CA LEU A 326 -26.67 43.77 -6.89
C LEU A 326 -26.06 44.10 -8.28
N ILE A 327 -24.86 44.68 -8.31
CA ILE A 327 -24.31 45.34 -9.49
C ILE A 327 -23.57 44.34 -10.37
N LYS A 328 -23.99 44.18 -11.63
CA LYS A 328 -23.28 43.35 -12.61
C LYS A 328 -21.79 43.76 -12.72
N MET A 329 -20.89 42.78 -12.89
CA MET A 329 -19.47 43.04 -13.08
C MET A 329 -19.22 43.90 -14.34
N PRO A 330 -18.37 44.95 -14.25
CA PRO A 330 -18.11 45.85 -15.37
C PRO A 330 -17.24 45.19 -16.47
N ASP A 331 -17.20 45.78 -17.66
CA ASP A 331 -16.41 45.25 -18.79
C ASP A 331 -14.90 45.23 -18.48
N GLU A 332 -14.41 46.21 -17.72
CA GLU A 332 -13.02 46.26 -17.27
C GLU A 332 -12.63 45.04 -16.43
N PHE A 333 -13.55 44.51 -15.63
CA PHE A 333 -13.31 43.32 -14.82
C PHE A 333 -13.02 42.10 -15.69
N TRP A 334 -13.88 41.86 -16.70
CA TRP A 334 -13.74 40.72 -17.60
C TRP A 334 -12.51 40.84 -18.50
N ASN A 335 -12.18 42.06 -18.94
CA ASN A 335 -11.07 42.29 -19.87
C ASN A 335 -9.69 42.25 -19.22
N LYS A 336 -9.58 42.51 -17.91
CA LYS A 336 -8.28 42.71 -17.25
C LYS A 336 -7.98 41.73 -16.10
N SER A 337 -8.94 40.96 -15.63
CA SER A 337 -8.72 39.98 -14.56
C SER A 337 -7.84 38.81 -15.03
N MET A 338 -7.12 38.19 -14.08
CA MET A 338 -6.37 36.96 -14.30
C MET A 338 -7.15 35.83 -13.64
N LEU A 339 -8.02 35.18 -14.40
CA LEU A 339 -8.95 34.15 -13.91
C LEU A 339 -8.37 32.72 -14.03
N GLU A 340 -7.26 32.56 -14.75
CA GLU A 340 -6.54 31.30 -14.95
C GLU A 340 -5.03 31.54 -14.81
N LYS A 341 -4.26 30.49 -14.48
CA LYS A 341 -2.80 30.57 -14.39
C LYS A 341 -2.19 30.66 -15.80
N PRO A 342 -1.36 31.65 -16.12
CA PRO A 342 -0.63 31.70 -17.38
C PRO A 342 0.50 30.65 -17.41
N ASP A 343 0.73 30.02 -18.55
CA ASP A 343 1.80 29.01 -18.72
C ASP A 343 3.19 29.64 -18.95
N ASP A 344 3.25 30.93 -19.31
CA ASP A 344 4.46 31.60 -19.81
C ASP A 344 5.21 32.44 -18.76
N ARG A 345 4.67 32.60 -17.55
CA ARG A 345 5.23 33.49 -16.52
C ARG A 345 4.90 33.07 -15.09
N GLU A 346 5.78 33.45 -14.17
CA GLU A 346 5.59 33.26 -12.73
C GLU A 346 4.63 34.32 -12.16
N VAL A 347 3.67 33.87 -11.34
CA VAL A 347 2.61 34.71 -10.77
C VAL A 347 2.32 34.34 -9.31
N VAL A 348 1.73 35.27 -8.57
CA VAL A 348 1.18 34.97 -7.24
C VAL A 348 -0.18 34.31 -7.42
N CYS A 349 -0.29 32.99 -7.24
CA CYS A 349 -1.54 32.26 -7.45
C CYS A 349 -2.59 32.42 -6.34
N HIS A 350 -2.22 32.90 -5.16
CA HIS A 350 -3.17 33.14 -4.07
C HIS A 350 -4.31 34.06 -4.55
N ALA A 351 -5.56 33.61 -4.40
CA ALA A 351 -6.74 34.36 -4.81
C ALA A 351 -6.80 35.73 -4.12
N SER A 352 -7.20 36.75 -4.86
CA SER A 352 -7.34 38.12 -4.34
C SER A 352 -8.18 39.00 -5.27
N ALA A 353 -8.98 39.87 -4.68
CA ALA A 353 -9.77 40.90 -5.35
C ALA A 353 -9.16 42.30 -5.20
N TRP A 354 -9.16 43.09 -6.28
CA TRP A 354 -8.44 44.34 -6.39
C TRP A 354 -9.33 45.52 -6.76
N ASP A 355 -9.33 46.56 -5.93
CA ASP A 355 -9.79 47.92 -6.26
C ASP A 355 -8.58 48.75 -6.70
N PHE A 356 -8.65 49.35 -7.90
CA PHE A 356 -7.64 50.26 -8.43
C PHE A 356 -7.92 51.73 -8.09
N TYR A 357 -8.94 52.00 -7.27
CA TYR A 357 -9.30 53.29 -6.70
C TYR A 357 -9.66 54.39 -7.69
N ASN A 358 -9.81 54.06 -8.97
CA ASN A 358 -10.27 54.97 -10.04
C ASN A 358 -11.79 54.86 -10.31
N ARG A 359 -12.51 54.09 -9.48
CA ARG A 359 -13.97 53.83 -9.55
C ARG A 359 -14.45 53.05 -10.79
N LYS A 360 -13.53 52.51 -11.59
CA LYS A 360 -13.84 51.83 -12.85
C LYS A 360 -13.20 50.45 -12.93
N ASP A 361 -11.94 50.35 -12.54
CA ASP A 361 -11.11 49.17 -12.73
C ASP A 361 -11.11 48.33 -11.45
N PHE A 362 -11.74 47.15 -11.54
CA PHE A 362 -11.86 46.17 -10.47
C PHE A 362 -11.49 44.81 -11.05
N ARG A 363 -10.63 44.04 -10.38
CA ARG A 363 -10.10 42.79 -10.96
C ARG A 363 -9.99 41.67 -9.92
N ILE A 364 -10.03 40.43 -10.38
CA ILE A 364 -9.64 39.25 -9.59
C ILE A 364 -8.37 38.63 -10.18
N LYS A 365 -7.48 38.21 -9.28
CA LYS A 365 -6.29 37.40 -9.59
C LYS A 365 -6.42 36.06 -8.88
N GLN A 366 -6.77 35.01 -9.63
CA GLN A 366 -6.96 33.65 -9.13
C GLN A 366 -6.51 32.62 -10.18
N CYS A 367 -5.68 31.67 -9.76
CA CYS A 367 -5.31 30.51 -10.59
C CYS A 367 -6.42 29.44 -10.50
N THR A 368 -7.57 29.72 -11.12
CA THR A 368 -8.79 28.92 -10.93
C THR A 368 -8.64 27.53 -11.54
N THR A 369 -8.96 26.50 -10.77
CA THR A 369 -9.12 25.13 -11.24
C THR A 369 -10.59 24.71 -11.12
N VAL A 370 -11.05 23.80 -11.98
CA VAL A 370 -12.46 23.41 -12.05
C VAL A 370 -12.78 22.41 -10.94
N ASN A 371 -13.21 22.89 -9.78
CA ASN A 371 -13.72 22.08 -8.68
C ASN A 371 -14.66 22.87 -7.76
N MET A 372 -15.39 22.17 -6.91
CA MET A 372 -16.38 22.75 -6.01
C MET A 372 -15.78 23.78 -5.04
N GLN A 373 -14.58 23.53 -4.51
CA GLN A 373 -13.91 24.46 -3.60
C GLN A 373 -13.59 25.78 -4.29
N GLN A 374 -13.04 25.72 -5.51
CA GLN A 374 -12.72 26.91 -6.30
C GLN A 374 -14.00 27.66 -6.69
N LEU A 375 -15.13 26.98 -6.92
CA LEU A 375 -16.41 27.66 -7.12
C LEU A 375 -16.79 28.52 -5.91
N PHE A 376 -16.53 28.05 -4.69
CA PHE A 376 -16.77 28.83 -3.47
C PHE A 376 -15.80 30.00 -3.35
N THR A 377 -14.51 29.79 -3.65
CA THR A 377 -13.52 30.87 -3.71
C THR A 377 -13.90 31.94 -4.73
N VAL A 378 -14.42 31.55 -5.90
CA VAL A 378 -14.92 32.49 -6.91
C VAL A 378 -16.04 33.38 -6.36
N HIS A 379 -17.00 32.81 -5.61
CA HIS A 379 -18.05 33.60 -4.94
C HIS A 379 -17.48 34.51 -3.85
N HIS A 380 -16.49 34.02 -3.09
CA HIS A 380 -15.80 34.80 -2.06
C HIS A 380 -15.15 36.06 -2.65
N GLU A 381 -14.31 35.89 -3.67
CA GLU A 381 -13.59 36.99 -4.31
C GLU A 381 -14.53 37.96 -5.03
N MET A 382 -15.62 37.49 -5.65
CA MET A 382 -16.63 38.40 -6.23
C MET A 382 -17.42 39.16 -5.19
N GLY A 383 -17.60 38.61 -3.98
CA GLY A 383 -18.18 39.37 -2.87
C GLY A 383 -17.36 40.60 -2.51
N HIS A 384 -16.02 40.52 -2.62
CA HIS A 384 -15.15 41.70 -2.49
C HIS A 384 -15.37 42.71 -3.61
N ILE A 385 -15.47 42.24 -4.87
CA ILE A 385 -15.73 43.12 -6.02
C ILE A 385 -17.08 43.83 -5.88
N GLU A 386 -18.14 43.14 -5.46
CA GLU A 386 -19.44 43.77 -5.15
C GLU A 386 -19.33 44.81 -4.06
N TYR A 387 -18.53 44.53 -3.02
CA TYR A 387 -18.24 45.54 -2.01
C TYR A 387 -17.62 46.79 -2.68
N TYR A 388 -16.56 46.62 -3.48
CA TYR A 388 -15.88 47.71 -4.19
C TYR A 388 -16.82 48.53 -5.07
N LEU A 389 -17.67 47.85 -5.85
CA LEU A 389 -18.63 48.47 -6.76
C LEU A 389 -19.64 49.36 -6.02
N GLN A 390 -20.07 48.95 -4.83
CA GLN A 390 -21.11 49.64 -4.06
C GLN A 390 -20.60 50.90 -3.35
N TYR A 391 -19.35 50.90 -2.84
CA TYR A 391 -18.78 52.10 -2.18
C TYR A 391 -17.83 52.91 -3.07
N LYS A 392 -17.68 52.57 -4.36
CA LYS A 392 -16.74 53.26 -5.28
C LYS A 392 -16.88 54.79 -5.32
N ASP A 393 -18.05 55.33 -4.95
CA ASP A 393 -18.31 56.78 -4.95
C ASP A 393 -18.10 57.44 -3.57
N GLN A 394 -17.82 56.66 -2.52
CA GLN A 394 -17.36 57.19 -1.23
C GLN A 394 -15.98 57.87 -1.38
N PRO A 395 -15.60 58.78 -0.47
CA PRO A 395 -14.22 59.27 -0.38
C PRO A 395 -13.24 58.11 -0.22
N ILE A 396 -12.05 58.22 -0.81
CA ILE A 396 -11.02 57.17 -0.85
C ILE A 396 -10.68 56.63 0.55
N SER A 397 -10.71 57.49 1.58
CA SER A 397 -10.46 57.11 2.98
C SER A 397 -11.53 56.20 3.59
N PHE A 398 -12.73 56.12 2.98
CA PHE A 398 -13.84 55.26 3.42
C PHE A 398 -14.05 54.05 2.50
N ARG A 399 -13.22 53.88 1.47
CA ARG A 399 -13.30 52.77 0.50
C ARG A 399 -12.72 51.46 1.04
N ARG A 400 -13.28 50.99 2.15
CA ARG A 400 -12.97 49.74 2.84
C ARG A 400 -14.25 49.18 3.45
N GLY A 401 -14.24 47.91 3.86
CA GLY A 401 -15.32 47.39 4.68
C GLY A 401 -15.39 48.09 6.05
N ALA A 402 -16.58 48.12 6.66
CA ALA A 402 -16.81 48.78 7.95
C ALA A 402 -15.78 48.39 9.03
N ASN A 403 -15.35 47.14 9.02
CA ASN A 403 -14.05 46.69 9.50
C ASN A 403 -13.53 45.59 8.54
N PRO A 404 -12.26 45.13 8.67
CA PRO A 404 -11.73 44.11 7.77
C PRO A 404 -12.50 42.79 7.77
N GLY A 405 -13.11 42.40 8.90
CA GLY A 405 -13.88 41.15 8.99
C GLY A 405 -15.22 41.20 8.23
N PHE A 406 -15.82 42.38 8.06
CA PHE A 406 -17.01 42.53 7.19
C PHE A 406 -16.66 42.22 5.74
N HIS A 407 -15.49 42.66 5.29
CA HIS A 407 -15.06 42.50 3.91
C HIS A 407 -14.95 41.03 3.52
N GLU A 408 -14.35 40.21 4.39
CA GLU A 408 -14.25 38.76 4.28
C GLU A 408 -15.60 38.05 4.48
N ALA A 409 -16.47 38.56 5.37
CA ALA A 409 -17.75 37.93 5.68
C ALA A 409 -18.71 37.96 4.49
N ILE A 410 -18.75 39.07 3.75
CA ILE A 410 -19.63 39.21 2.58
C ILE A 410 -19.26 38.20 1.49
N GLY A 411 -17.96 37.99 1.24
CA GLY A 411 -17.51 36.96 0.31
C GLY A 411 -18.00 35.57 0.71
N ASP A 412 -17.89 35.23 2.00
CA ASP A 412 -18.27 33.91 2.49
C ASP A 412 -19.78 33.67 2.60
N VAL A 413 -20.59 34.70 2.91
CA VAL A 413 -22.05 34.55 3.06
C VAL A 413 -22.70 33.93 1.83
N MET A 414 -22.22 34.29 0.63
CA MET A 414 -22.77 33.77 -0.63
C MET A 414 -22.45 32.29 -0.78
N SER A 415 -21.23 31.87 -0.41
CA SER A 415 -20.82 30.47 -0.46
C SER A 415 -21.70 29.56 0.41
N LEU A 416 -22.25 30.06 1.53
CA LEU A 416 -23.18 29.29 2.37
C LEU A 416 -24.47 28.94 1.61
N SER A 417 -25.04 29.86 0.85
CA SER A 417 -26.26 29.59 0.06
C SER A 417 -25.96 28.71 -1.15
N VAL A 418 -24.86 29.00 -1.86
CA VAL A 418 -24.44 28.30 -3.09
C VAL A 418 -24.06 26.85 -2.82
N SER A 419 -23.50 26.57 -1.65
CA SER A 419 -23.11 25.21 -1.25
C SER A 419 -24.27 24.29 -0.91
N THR A 420 -25.49 24.83 -0.77
CA THR A 420 -26.65 24.01 -0.38
C THR A 420 -27.02 23.02 -1.49
N PRO A 421 -27.42 21.79 -1.14
CA PRO A 421 -27.91 20.83 -2.14
C PRO A 421 -29.05 21.39 -3.01
N LYS A 422 -29.91 22.23 -2.42
CA LYS A 422 -31.00 22.93 -3.12
C LYS A 422 -30.46 23.85 -4.22
N HIS A 423 -29.46 24.67 -3.91
CA HIS A 423 -28.88 25.57 -4.89
C HIS A 423 -28.10 24.81 -5.98
N LEU A 424 -27.27 23.84 -5.58
CA LEU A 424 -26.50 23.01 -6.51
C LEU A 424 -27.40 22.27 -7.52
N ALA A 425 -28.58 21.82 -7.07
CA ALA A 425 -29.59 21.26 -7.96
C ALA A 425 -30.15 22.29 -8.96
N SER A 426 -30.41 23.53 -8.50
CA SER A 426 -30.95 24.60 -9.34
C SER A 426 -29.99 25.03 -10.47
N ILE A 427 -28.68 24.92 -10.25
CA ILE A 427 -27.65 25.21 -11.26
C ILE A 427 -27.18 23.97 -12.03
N GLY A 428 -27.89 22.84 -11.90
CA GLY A 428 -27.65 21.62 -12.69
C GLY A 428 -26.46 20.77 -12.26
N LEU A 429 -25.91 21.00 -11.06
CA LEU A 429 -24.76 20.24 -10.53
C LEU A 429 -25.14 19.10 -9.57
N LEU A 430 -26.40 19.03 -9.13
CA LEU A 430 -26.87 17.97 -8.24
C LEU A 430 -28.30 17.50 -8.61
N PRO A 431 -28.46 16.73 -9.71
CA PRO A 431 -29.79 16.33 -10.21
C PRO A 431 -30.56 15.40 -9.26
N ASN A 432 -29.86 14.62 -8.43
CA ASN A 432 -30.44 13.67 -7.46
C ASN A 432 -30.35 14.18 -6.01
N ALA A 433 -30.60 15.48 -5.78
CA ALA A 433 -30.57 16.04 -4.43
C ALA A 433 -31.63 15.37 -3.52
N THR A 434 -31.21 14.83 -2.38
CA THR A 434 -32.12 14.34 -1.34
C THR A 434 -32.19 15.32 -0.17
N ASN A 435 -33.35 15.39 0.48
CA ASN A 435 -33.58 16.23 1.65
C ASN A 435 -33.99 15.33 2.82
N ASP A 436 -33.00 14.59 3.34
CA ASP A 436 -33.18 13.64 4.44
C ASP A 436 -32.08 13.80 5.48
N PRO A 437 -32.30 13.38 6.75
CA PRO A 437 -31.37 13.67 7.84
C PRO A 437 -29.95 13.16 7.63
N GLU A 438 -29.77 12.03 6.94
CA GLU A 438 -28.45 11.46 6.68
C GLU A 438 -27.66 12.32 5.68
N SER A 439 -28.33 12.83 4.65
CA SER A 439 -27.76 13.79 3.69
C SER A 439 -27.44 15.14 4.34
N ASP A 440 -28.29 15.63 5.26
CA ASP A 440 -28.01 16.86 6.02
C ASP A 440 -26.75 16.71 6.88
N ILE A 441 -26.58 15.57 7.55
CA ILE A 441 -25.37 15.27 8.32
C ILE A 441 -24.13 15.18 7.42
N ASN A 442 -24.24 14.53 6.27
CA ASN A 442 -23.15 14.47 5.29
C ASN A 442 -22.75 15.89 4.82
N TYR A 443 -23.70 16.76 4.50
CA TYR A 443 -23.46 18.15 4.11
C TYR A 443 -22.85 18.96 5.26
N LEU A 444 -23.48 18.93 6.43
CA LEU A 444 -23.04 19.70 7.60
C LEU A 444 -21.66 19.28 8.08
N LEU A 445 -21.29 17.99 7.99
CA LEU A 445 -19.92 17.57 8.28
C LEU A 445 -18.93 18.16 7.28
N LYS A 446 -19.24 18.15 5.98
CA LYS A 446 -18.40 18.80 4.96
C LYS A 446 -18.20 20.29 5.27
N MET A 447 -19.29 20.99 5.59
CA MET A 447 -19.25 22.39 6.01
C MET A 447 -18.47 22.60 7.31
N ALA A 448 -18.53 21.66 8.26
CA ALA A 448 -17.79 21.74 9.51
C ALA A 448 -16.27 21.55 9.28
N LEU A 449 -15.87 20.61 8.42
CA LEU A 449 -14.48 20.41 8.01
C LEU A 449 -13.89 21.65 7.30
N GLU A 450 -14.71 22.50 6.72
CA GLU A 450 -14.27 23.77 6.12
C GLU A 450 -14.31 24.93 7.12
N LYS A 451 -15.48 25.17 7.74
CA LYS A 451 -15.75 26.37 8.54
C LYS A 451 -15.32 26.23 10.00
N ILE A 452 -15.65 25.11 10.65
CA ILE A 452 -15.33 24.89 12.06
C ILE A 452 -13.85 24.57 12.24
N ALA A 453 -13.29 23.73 11.36
CA ALA A 453 -11.86 23.36 11.41
C ALA A 453 -10.92 24.57 11.27
N PHE A 454 -11.37 25.62 10.58
CA PHE A 454 -10.62 26.85 10.36
C PHE A 454 -10.56 27.78 11.58
N LEU A 455 -11.62 27.84 12.40
CA LEU A 455 -11.75 28.83 13.47
C LEU A 455 -10.53 28.89 14.42
N PRO A 456 -9.96 27.78 14.91
CA PRO A 456 -8.78 27.87 15.77
C PRO A 456 -7.55 28.40 15.03
N PHE A 457 -7.38 28.08 13.74
CA PHE A 457 -6.31 28.62 12.91
C PHE A 457 -6.46 30.12 12.66
N GLY A 458 -7.67 30.55 12.26
CA GLY A 458 -8.04 31.95 12.09
C GLY A 458 -7.77 32.80 13.33
N TYR A 459 -7.97 32.21 14.52
CA TYR A 459 -7.75 32.88 15.80
C TYR A 459 -6.26 32.94 16.21
N LEU A 460 -5.51 31.86 16.02
CA LEU A 460 -4.16 31.73 16.59
C LEU A 460 -3.07 32.50 15.82
N ILE A 461 -3.24 32.71 14.50
CA ILE A 461 -2.17 33.35 13.69
C ILE A 461 -1.87 34.75 14.18
N ASP A 462 -2.89 35.58 14.34
CA ASP A 462 -2.68 36.95 14.77
C ASP A 462 -2.39 37.04 16.26
N GLN A 463 -2.83 36.09 17.10
CA GLN A 463 -2.31 35.98 18.48
C GLN A 463 -0.80 35.80 18.49
N TRP A 464 -0.25 34.91 17.66
CA TRP A 464 1.19 34.75 17.52
C TRP A 464 1.85 36.05 17.04
N ARG A 465 1.32 36.69 15.99
CA ARG A 465 1.91 37.94 15.47
C ARG A 465 1.82 39.10 16.45
N TRP A 466 0.72 39.25 17.18
CA TRP A 466 0.58 40.28 18.21
C TRP A 466 1.60 40.08 19.34
N ASN A 467 1.87 38.83 19.73
CA ASN A 467 2.92 38.52 20.68
C ASN A 467 4.32 38.81 20.11
N VAL A 468 4.54 38.56 18.82
CA VAL A 468 5.80 38.93 18.14
C VAL A 468 5.97 40.45 18.07
N PHE A 469 4.95 41.21 17.67
CA PHE A 469 5.03 42.67 17.58
C PHE A 469 5.18 43.33 18.95
N SER A 470 4.52 42.82 19.99
CA SER A 470 4.67 43.34 21.35
C SER A 470 5.97 42.89 22.04
N GLY A 471 6.72 41.96 21.46
CA GLY A 471 7.96 41.41 22.01
C GLY A 471 7.79 40.27 23.02
N HIS A 472 6.55 39.84 23.31
CA HIS A 472 6.28 38.67 24.15
C HIS A 472 6.82 37.36 23.55
N THR A 473 6.83 37.25 22.22
CA THR A 473 7.44 36.14 21.49
C THR A 473 8.68 36.67 20.76
N PRO A 474 9.88 36.55 21.37
CA PRO A 474 11.12 36.99 20.75
C PRO A 474 11.61 36.00 19.65
N PRO A 475 12.54 36.39 18.77
CA PRO A 475 13.00 35.56 17.64
C PRO A 475 13.44 34.14 17.98
N GLU A 476 14.03 33.93 19.14
CA GLU A 476 14.47 32.64 19.68
C GLU A 476 13.32 31.73 20.18
N ARG A 477 12.07 32.20 20.10
CA ARG A 477 10.86 31.45 20.44
C ARG A 477 9.81 31.48 19.34
N TYR A 478 10.14 32.01 18.15
CA TYR A 478 9.19 32.12 17.06
C TYR A 478 8.53 30.79 16.75
N ASN A 479 9.31 29.72 16.67
CA ASN A 479 8.78 28.42 16.28
C ASN A 479 8.14 27.67 17.46
N ALA A 480 8.73 27.75 18.65
CA ALA A 480 8.20 27.13 19.87
C ALA A 480 6.82 27.70 20.25
N ASP A 481 6.66 29.02 20.24
CA ASP A 481 5.39 29.67 20.57
C ASP A 481 4.36 29.45 19.45
N TRP A 482 4.79 29.39 18.18
CA TRP A 482 3.93 29.00 17.06
C TRP A 482 3.34 27.60 17.27
N TRP A 483 4.19 26.59 17.52
CA TRP A 483 3.72 25.23 17.75
C TRP A 483 2.93 25.07 19.04
N HIS A 484 3.27 25.80 20.10
CA HIS A 484 2.45 25.84 21.31
C HIS A 484 1.02 26.30 20.99
N LEU A 485 0.84 27.38 20.22
CA LEU A 485 -0.47 27.90 19.84
C LEU A 485 -1.20 26.94 18.88
N ARG A 486 -0.49 26.34 17.91
CA ARG A 486 -1.04 25.34 16.99
C ARG A 486 -1.55 24.12 17.75
N THR A 487 -0.79 23.58 18.70
CA THR A 487 -1.25 22.48 19.55
C THR A 487 -2.38 22.94 20.47
N LYS A 488 -2.27 24.11 21.13
CA LYS A 488 -3.28 24.62 22.07
C LYS A 488 -4.66 24.82 21.46
N TYR A 489 -4.72 25.35 20.24
CA TYR A 489 -6.00 25.72 19.61
C TYR A 489 -6.47 24.70 18.58
N GLN A 490 -5.58 24.18 17.73
CA GLN A 490 -5.96 23.19 16.72
C GLN A 490 -5.80 21.74 17.20
N GLY A 491 -5.00 21.48 18.23
CA GLY A 491 -4.73 20.09 18.63
C GLY A 491 -4.00 19.33 17.55
N ILE A 492 -3.01 19.98 16.93
CA ILE A 492 -2.14 19.36 15.92
C ILE A 492 -0.69 19.46 16.35
N CYS A 493 0.14 18.52 15.92
CA CYS A 493 1.57 18.49 16.19
C CYS A 493 2.36 18.49 14.88
N PRO A 494 3.62 18.99 14.90
CA PRO A 494 4.49 18.81 13.76
C PRO A 494 4.80 17.31 13.59
N PRO A 495 4.79 16.78 12.35
CA PRO A 495 5.00 15.35 12.12
C PRO A 495 6.46 14.92 12.16
N THR A 496 7.37 15.87 12.32
CA THR A 496 8.81 15.70 12.50
C THR A 496 9.29 16.73 13.50
N LYS A 497 10.48 16.55 14.07
CA LYS A 497 11.04 17.47 15.07
C LYS A 497 11.27 18.85 14.43
N ARG A 498 10.73 19.90 15.07
CA ARG A 498 10.97 21.30 14.67
C ARG A 498 11.80 22.00 15.75
N THR A 499 12.72 22.85 15.31
CA THR A 499 13.62 23.66 16.15
C THR A 499 13.48 25.13 15.77
N GLU A 500 14.15 26.02 16.50
CA GLU A 500 14.21 27.45 16.17
C GLU A 500 15.07 27.75 14.93
N GLU A 501 15.75 26.76 14.33
CA GLU A 501 16.33 26.92 12.98
C GLU A 501 15.24 27.10 11.92
N HIS A 502 14.03 26.62 12.22
CA HIS A 502 12.85 26.74 11.38
C HIS A 502 12.02 27.96 11.78
N MET A 503 11.24 28.48 10.84
CA MET A 503 10.24 29.51 11.09
C MET A 503 8.93 29.09 10.39
N ASP A 504 8.23 28.12 10.97
CA ASP A 504 7.08 27.45 10.34
C ASP A 504 5.91 28.40 10.09
N ALA A 505 5.75 29.44 10.92
CA ALA A 505 4.82 30.53 10.65
C ALA A 505 5.08 31.24 9.30
N GLY A 506 6.36 31.39 8.92
CA GLY A 506 6.78 32.00 7.65
C GLY A 506 6.33 31.21 6.41
N ALA A 507 6.03 29.92 6.57
CA ALA A 507 5.53 29.06 5.50
C ALA A 507 4.03 29.28 5.18
N LYS A 508 3.37 30.27 5.80
CA LYS A 508 1.99 30.70 5.49
C LYS A 508 1.99 32.11 4.89
N TYR A 509 1.48 32.26 3.66
CA TYR A 509 1.49 33.49 2.85
C TYR A 509 1.28 34.81 3.63
N HIS A 510 0.27 34.87 4.49
CA HIS A 510 -0.10 36.08 5.23
C HIS A 510 1.00 36.61 6.16
N ILE A 511 1.97 35.79 6.56
CA ILE A 511 3.13 36.19 7.36
C ILE A 511 4.15 36.98 6.50
N PRO A 512 4.81 36.39 5.48
CA PRO A 512 5.74 37.14 4.62
C PRO A 512 5.04 38.21 3.76
N GLY A 513 3.76 38.03 3.41
CA GLY A 513 2.94 39.03 2.72
C GLY A 513 2.37 40.13 3.63
N ASN A 514 2.69 40.09 4.94
CA ASN A 514 2.25 41.05 5.95
C ASN A 514 0.74 41.40 5.93
N THR A 515 -0.13 40.40 5.77
CA THR A 515 -1.59 40.59 5.72
C THR A 515 -2.23 40.15 7.04
N PRO A 516 -2.89 41.03 7.81
CA PRO A 516 -3.54 40.68 9.09
C PRO A 516 -4.56 39.55 8.94
N TYR A 517 -4.58 38.59 9.87
CA TYR A 517 -5.33 37.34 9.75
C TYR A 517 -6.62 37.28 10.57
N ILE A 518 -6.74 38.07 11.64
CA ILE A 518 -7.92 38.01 12.54
C ILE A 518 -9.23 38.34 11.83
N ARG A 519 -9.15 39.03 10.67
CA ARG A 519 -10.27 39.28 9.76
C ARG A 519 -11.04 38.01 9.40
N TYR A 520 -10.36 36.88 9.22
CA TYR A 520 -10.98 35.61 8.83
C TYR A 520 -11.71 34.95 10.01
N PHE A 521 -11.18 35.06 11.24
CA PHE A 521 -11.92 34.58 12.41
C PHE A 521 -13.21 35.39 12.60
N VAL A 522 -13.11 36.72 12.51
CA VAL A 522 -14.27 37.61 12.62
C VAL A 522 -15.29 37.31 11.52
N SER A 523 -14.84 37.08 10.28
CA SER A 523 -15.74 36.79 9.18
C SER A 523 -16.45 35.45 9.31
N PHE A 524 -15.79 34.43 9.86
CA PHE A 524 -16.38 33.12 10.12
C PHE A 524 -17.45 33.16 11.21
N ILE A 525 -17.51 34.23 12.00
CA ILE A 525 -18.59 34.47 12.95
C ILE A 525 -19.68 35.35 12.32
N LEU A 526 -19.29 36.47 11.72
CA LEU A 526 -20.22 37.44 11.11
C LEU A 526 -21.01 36.85 9.94
N GLN A 527 -20.42 35.95 9.14
CA GLN A 527 -21.11 35.38 7.98
C GLN A 527 -22.39 34.64 8.38
N PHE A 528 -22.42 33.96 9.53
CA PHE A 528 -23.63 33.28 10.00
C PHE A 528 -24.67 34.26 10.56
N GLN A 529 -24.24 35.36 11.19
CA GLN A 529 -25.15 36.42 11.62
C GLN A 529 -25.83 37.10 10.42
N PHE A 530 -25.06 37.41 9.37
CA PHE A 530 -25.62 37.92 8.11
C PHE A 530 -26.51 36.89 7.46
N HIS A 531 -26.04 35.65 7.27
CA HIS A 531 -26.81 34.59 6.63
C HIS A 531 -28.17 34.40 7.30
N LYS A 532 -28.22 34.32 8.65
CA LYS A 532 -29.49 34.23 9.38
C LYS A 532 -30.44 35.38 9.05
N LYS A 533 -29.98 36.63 9.11
CA LYS A 533 -30.82 37.80 8.80
C LYS A 533 -31.30 37.81 7.35
N LEU A 534 -30.43 37.43 6.41
CA LEU A 534 -30.75 37.38 4.99
C LEU A 534 -31.75 36.26 4.68
N CYS A 535 -31.63 35.12 5.34
CA CYS A 535 -32.59 34.02 5.27
C CYS A 535 -33.97 34.42 5.80
N ASP A 536 -34.01 35.14 6.93
CA ASP A 536 -35.26 35.69 7.45
C ASP A 536 -35.93 36.65 6.44
N ALA A 537 -35.12 37.50 5.80
CA ALA A 537 -35.58 38.43 4.76
C ALA A 537 -36.02 37.73 3.46
N ALA A 538 -35.37 36.61 3.11
CA ALA A 538 -35.77 35.73 2.01
C ALA A 538 -37.01 34.87 2.33
N GLY A 539 -37.58 35.00 3.54
CA GLY A 539 -38.80 34.27 3.93
C GLY A 539 -38.55 32.80 4.28
N HIS A 540 -37.31 32.39 4.53
CA HIS A 540 -36.98 31.03 4.92
C HIS A 540 -37.62 30.66 6.28
N ARG A 541 -38.05 29.40 6.41
CA ARG A 541 -38.70 28.87 7.64
C ARG A 541 -38.14 27.51 8.09
N GLY A 542 -37.28 26.89 7.28
CA GLY A 542 -36.64 25.61 7.61
C GLY A 542 -35.40 25.78 8.47
N PRO A 543 -34.63 24.68 8.69
CA PRO A 543 -33.33 24.75 9.34
C PRO A 543 -32.41 25.74 8.62
N LEU A 544 -31.63 26.52 9.37
CA LEU A 544 -30.82 27.61 8.81
C LEU A 544 -29.85 27.13 7.71
N HIS A 545 -29.25 25.94 7.86
CA HIS A 545 -28.32 25.38 6.87
C HIS A 545 -28.94 24.94 5.53
N THR A 546 -30.27 24.95 5.42
CA THR A 546 -30.98 24.66 4.17
C THR A 546 -31.40 25.93 3.42
N CYS A 547 -31.08 27.10 3.97
CA CYS A 547 -31.44 28.37 3.39
C CYS A 547 -30.63 28.66 2.12
N ASP A 548 -31.34 29.11 1.09
CA ASP A 548 -30.75 29.69 -0.12
C ASP A 548 -31.39 31.06 -0.34
N ILE A 549 -30.58 32.11 -0.36
CA ILE A 549 -31.03 33.50 -0.55
C ILE A 549 -31.14 33.89 -2.03
N TYR A 550 -30.77 33.01 -2.96
CA TYR A 550 -30.83 33.23 -4.40
C TYR A 550 -32.20 33.81 -4.82
N GLN A 551 -32.18 34.82 -5.69
CA GLN A 551 -33.35 35.58 -6.17
C GLN A 551 -34.11 36.41 -5.10
N SER A 552 -33.62 36.52 -3.87
CA SER A 552 -34.21 37.39 -2.84
C SER A 552 -33.69 38.82 -2.92
N LYS A 553 -34.48 39.71 -3.54
CA LYS A 553 -34.17 41.15 -3.61
C LYS A 553 -34.23 41.84 -2.24
N GLU A 554 -35.04 41.32 -1.34
CA GLU A 554 -35.15 41.78 0.04
C GLU A 554 -33.84 41.51 0.81
N ALA A 555 -33.25 40.32 0.65
CA ALA A 555 -31.92 40.03 1.18
C ALA A 555 -30.85 40.92 0.53
N GLY A 556 -30.92 41.11 -0.79
CA GLY A 556 -30.02 42.01 -1.53
C GLY A 556 -30.01 43.45 -1.02
N LYS A 557 -31.17 44.03 -0.65
CA LYS A 557 -31.26 45.38 -0.06
C LYS A 557 -30.53 45.51 1.28
N ILE A 558 -30.57 44.46 2.10
CA ILE A 558 -29.85 44.43 3.38
C ILE A 558 -28.34 44.42 3.12
N LEU A 559 -27.88 43.57 2.19
CA LEU A 559 -26.49 43.54 1.75
C LEU A 559 -26.05 44.90 1.22
N GLU A 560 -26.82 45.49 0.29
CA GLU A 560 -26.53 46.81 -0.29
C GLU A 560 -26.33 47.89 0.78
N THR A 561 -27.10 47.87 1.86
CA THR A 561 -26.96 48.80 2.99
C THR A 561 -25.59 48.67 3.67
N VAL A 562 -25.12 47.44 3.88
CA VAL A 562 -23.78 47.17 4.43
C VAL A 562 -22.70 47.61 3.44
N LEU A 563 -22.82 47.22 2.18
CA LEU A 563 -21.79 47.45 1.16
C LEU A 563 -21.58 48.94 0.85
N LYS A 564 -22.65 49.72 0.72
CA LYS A 564 -22.57 51.17 0.42
C LYS A 564 -22.00 52.00 1.56
N SER A 565 -22.11 51.51 2.80
CA SER A 565 -21.62 52.24 3.97
C SER A 565 -20.10 52.37 3.98
N GLY A 566 -19.39 51.42 3.37
CA GLY A 566 -17.93 51.35 3.44
C GLY A 566 -17.46 51.50 4.88
N GLU A 567 -16.45 52.35 5.09
CA GLU A 567 -15.93 52.68 6.42
C GLU A 567 -16.38 54.07 6.91
N SER A 568 -17.51 54.58 6.42
CA SER A 568 -18.03 55.92 6.74
C SER A 568 -18.60 56.05 8.16
N LYS A 569 -18.97 54.93 8.78
CA LYS A 569 -19.54 54.81 10.13
C LYS A 569 -18.81 53.73 10.94
N PRO A 570 -18.88 53.77 12.29
CA PRO A 570 -18.43 52.66 13.13
C PRO A 570 -19.14 51.35 12.74
N TRP A 571 -18.40 50.23 12.72
CA TRP A 571 -18.94 48.95 12.24
C TRP A 571 -20.11 48.43 13.08
N GLN A 572 -20.15 48.76 14.37
CA GLN A 572 -21.24 48.42 15.29
C GLN A 572 -22.55 49.04 14.81
N ASN A 573 -22.51 50.28 14.33
CA ASN A 573 -23.69 50.98 13.81
C ASN A 573 -24.15 50.36 12.50
N VAL A 574 -23.21 50.01 11.61
CA VAL A 574 -23.53 49.32 10.34
C VAL A 574 -24.18 47.96 10.62
N LEU A 575 -23.68 47.21 11.61
CA LEU A 575 -24.25 45.94 12.03
C LEU A 575 -25.66 46.12 12.62
N GLN A 576 -25.85 47.14 13.46
CA GLN A 576 -27.14 47.46 14.07
C GLN A 576 -28.17 47.85 13.00
N GLU A 577 -27.79 48.67 12.03
CA GLU A 577 -28.63 49.09 10.91
C GLU A 577 -29.02 47.91 10.01
N ALA A 578 -28.08 47.00 9.73
CA ALA A 578 -28.32 45.89 8.80
C ALA A 578 -29.04 44.69 9.43
N ILE A 579 -28.63 44.28 10.63
CA ILE A 579 -29.09 43.02 11.24
C ILE A 579 -29.69 43.17 12.64
N GLY A 580 -29.74 44.38 13.19
CA GLY A 580 -30.43 44.67 14.46
C GLY A 580 -29.62 44.41 15.73
N THR A 581 -28.30 44.22 15.63
CA THR A 581 -27.38 44.07 16.78
C THR A 581 -26.07 44.81 16.52
N ASP A 582 -25.46 45.33 17.58
CA ASP A 582 -24.16 46.01 17.56
C ASP A 582 -22.98 45.09 17.96
N LYS A 583 -23.26 43.82 18.26
CA LYS A 583 -22.28 42.82 18.74
C LYS A 583 -22.10 41.62 17.81
N MET A 584 -20.87 41.10 17.80
CA MET A 584 -20.53 39.79 17.23
C MET A 584 -20.99 38.65 18.15
N SER A 585 -21.52 37.56 17.57
CA SER A 585 -22.05 36.41 18.31
C SER A 585 -21.91 35.11 17.52
N ALA A 586 -21.44 34.04 18.18
CA ALA A 586 -21.39 32.70 17.59
C ALA A 586 -22.77 31.99 17.56
N SER A 587 -23.83 32.60 18.10
CA SER A 587 -25.14 31.95 18.24
C SER A 587 -25.73 31.46 16.91
N ALA A 588 -25.66 32.26 15.85
CA ALA A 588 -26.15 31.89 14.52
C ALA A 588 -25.32 30.73 13.90
N LEU A 589 -24.01 30.70 14.15
CA LEU A 589 -23.14 29.61 13.73
C LEU A 589 -23.51 28.32 14.46
N MET A 590 -23.71 28.38 15.78
CA MET A 590 -24.10 27.22 16.57
C MET A 590 -25.49 26.69 16.19
N GLU A 591 -26.41 27.58 15.81
CA GLU A 591 -27.72 27.22 15.27
C GLU A 591 -27.61 26.49 13.92
N TYR A 592 -26.78 27.00 13.01
CA TYR A 592 -26.52 26.39 11.70
C TYR A 592 -26.03 24.94 11.84
N PHE A 593 -25.05 24.72 12.71
CA PHE A 593 -24.40 23.41 12.91
C PHE A 593 -25.09 22.52 13.96
N LYS A 594 -26.23 22.94 14.52
CA LYS A 594 -26.91 22.19 15.59
C LYS A 594 -27.11 20.68 15.29
N PRO A 595 -27.56 20.26 14.09
CA PRO A 595 -27.76 18.85 13.81
C PRO A 595 -26.46 18.03 13.87
N ILE A 596 -25.36 18.55 13.29
CA ILE A 596 -24.06 17.84 13.31
C ILE A 596 -23.39 17.90 14.68
N ILE A 597 -23.62 18.95 15.48
CA ILE A 597 -23.16 18.99 16.88
C ILE A 597 -23.73 17.80 17.63
N THR A 598 -25.06 17.64 17.61
CA THR A 598 -25.75 16.54 18.30
C THR A 598 -25.25 15.18 17.81
N TRP A 599 -25.14 15.02 16.49
CA TRP A 599 -24.66 13.77 15.91
C TRP A 599 -23.21 13.44 16.32
N LEU A 600 -22.28 14.41 16.28
CA LEU A 600 -20.88 14.19 16.67
C LEU A 600 -20.76 13.82 18.15
N GLU A 601 -21.53 14.47 19.03
CA GLU A 601 -21.55 14.14 20.46
C GLU A 601 -22.01 12.70 20.69
N GLU A 602 -23.06 12.26 20.01
CA GLU A 602 -23.54 10.87 20.06
C GLU A 602 -22.49 9.88 19.55
N GLN A 603 -21.86 10.17 18.41
CA GLN A 603 -20.84 9.30 17.82
C GLN A 603 -19.59 9.18 18.69
N ASN A 604 -19.12 10.30 19.26
CA ASN A 604 -17.94 10.32 20.10
C ASN A 604 -18.20 9.65 21.44
N LYS A 605 -19.41 9.82 22.01
CA LYS A 605 -19.84 9.11 23.22
C LYS A 605 -19.96 7.60 22.97
N ALA A 606 -20.51 7.19 21.83
CA ALA A 606 -20.68 5.78 21.48
C ALA A 606 -19.35 5.01 21.35
N THR A 607 -18.27 5.67 20.90
CA THR A 607 -16.93 5.05 20.82
C THR A 607 -16.01 5.44 21.98
N ASN A 608 -16.52 6.13 22.99
CA ASN A 608 -15.76 6.56 24.18
C ASN A 608 -14.51 7.40 23.83
N GLU A 609 -14.65 8.34 22.89
CA GLU A 609 -13.56 9.22 22.49
C GLU A 609 -13.14 10.19 23.59
N THR A 610 -11.85 10.50 23.65
CA THR A 610 -11.34 11.59 24.50
C THR A 610 -11.50 12.91 23.77
N LEU A 611 -12.33 13.82 24.28
CA LEU A 611 -12.40 15.18 23.71
C LEU A 611 -11.15 15.98 24.10
N GLY A 612 -10.59 16.69 23.12
CA GLY A 612 -9.29 17.34 23.26
C GLY A 612 -8.10 16.37 23.14
N TRP A 613 -6.93 16.82 23.56
CA TRP A 613 -5.65 16.13 23.36
C TRP A 613 -4.79 16.24 24.63
N PRO A 614 -5.16 15.51 25.71
CA PRO A 614 -4.41 15.55 26.97
C PRO A 614 -2.94 15.11 26.82
N ASP A 615 -2.62 14.27 25.84
CA ASP A 615 -1.24 13.91 25.50
C ASP A 615 -0.58 15.01 24.66
N PHE A 616 -0.54 16.23 25.20
CA PHE A 616 -0.21 17.47 24.48
C PHE A 616 1.15 17.42 23.77
N ASN A 617 2.12 16.72 24.36
CA ASN A 617 3.49 16.63 23.85
C ASN A 617 3.72 15.45 22.89
N TRP A 618 2.69 14.66 22.58
CA TRP A 618 2.84 13.52 21.69
C TRP A 618 3.14 13.98 20.26
N VAL A 619 4.12 13.34 19.63
CA VAL A 619 4.50 13.51 18.23
C VAL A 619 4.64 12.12 17.59
N PRO A 620 4.29 11.96 16.31
CA PRO A 620 4.44 10.68 15.63
C PRO A 620 5.93 10.35 15.38
N PRO A 621 6.27 9.06 15.23
CA PRO A 621 7.60 8.66 14.80
C PRO A 621 7.84 9.01 13.32
N VAL A 622 9.10 9.25 12.97
CA VAL A 622 9.51 9.33 11.56
C VAL A 622 9.42 7.92 10.95
N PRO A 623 8.79 7.74 9.78
CA PRO A 623 8.70 6.44 9.11
C PRO A 623 10.07 5.83 8.80
N GLU A 624 10.18 4.50 8.85
CA GLU A 624 11.41 3.79 8.47
C GLU A 624 11.73 4.00 6.99
N GLY A 625 13.01 4.19 6.62
CA GLY A 625 13.43 4.44 5.23
C GLY A 625 13.07 5.82 4.68
N TYR A 626 12.57 6.75 5.51
CA TYR A 626 12.38 8.14 5.12
C TYR A 626 13.73 8.90 5.13
N PRO A 627 14.06 9.71 4.11
CA PRO A 627 13.21 10.15 2.98
C PRO A 627 13.39 9.35 1.67
N GLU A 628 14.24 8.33 1.63
CA GLU A 628 14.71 7.66 0.40
C GLU A 628 13.60 6.95 -0.40
N ASP A 629 12.58 6.42 0.29
CA ASP A 629 11.49 5.62 -0.30
C ASP A 629 10.18 6.41 -0.55
N VAL A 630 10.24 7.74 -0.69
CA VAL A 630 9.02 8.58 -0.85
C VAL A 630 8.19 8.28 -2.10
N ASP A 631 8.83 7.68 -3.12
CA ASP A 631 8.18 7.28 -4.38
C ASP A 631 7.38 5.97 -4.26
N LYS A 632 7.57 5.19 -3.19
CA LYS A 632 6.81 3.96 -2.96
C LYS A 632 5.37 4.26 -2.52
N VAL A 633 4.45 3.39 -2.91
CA VAL A 633 3.04 3.50 -2.54
C VAL A 633 2.85 2.92 -1.13
N THR A 634 2.57 3.78 -0.16
CA THR A 634 2.27 3.38 1.23
C THR A 634 0.77 3.45 1.57
N ASP A 635 -0.09 3.51 0.55
CA ASP A 635 -1.55 3.56 0.72
C ASP A 635 -2.12 2.14 0.64
N GLU A 636 -2.55 1.62 1.79
CA GLU A 636 -3.07 0.27 1.93
C GLU A 636 -4.40 0.06 1.19
N LEU A 637 -5.23 1.11 1.03
CA LEU A 637 -6.48 1.00 0.27
C LEU A 637 -6.20 0.85 -1.23
N LYS A 638 -5.21 1.58 -1.74
CA LYS A 638 -4.73 1.37 -3.12
C LYS A 638 -4.16 -0.03 -3.33
N ALA A 639 -3.43 -0.55 -2.34
CA ALA A 639 -2.95 -1.92 -2.38
C ALA A 639 -4.11 -2.93 -2.43
N LYS A 640 -5.15 -2.76 -1.61
CA LYS A 640 -6.34 -3.62 -1.62
C LYS A 640 -7.04 -3.61 -2.97
N ALA A 641 -7.28 -2.44 -3.55
CA ALA A 641 -7.88 -2.32 -4.88
C ALA A 641 -7.02 -2.99 -5.98
N PHE A 642 -5.69 -2.81 -5.91
CA PHE A 642 -4.75 -3.49 -6.81
C PHE A 642 -4.81 -5.02 -6.68
N LEU A 643 -4.91 -5.55 -5.45
CA LEU A 643 -5.01 -6.98 -5.20
C LEU A 643 -6.35 -7.57 -5.64
N GLU A 644 -7.46 -6.82 -5.53
CA GLU A 644 -8.76 -7.22 -6.06
C GLU A 644 -8.73 -7.36 -7.59
N GLU A 645 -8.11 -6.40 -8.28
CA GLU A 645 -7.93 -6.45 -9.73
C GLU A 645 -7.03 -7.63 -10.14
N TYR A 646 -5.90 -7.82 -9.44
CA TYR A 646 -5.02 -8.98 -9.64
C TYR A 646 -5.80 -10.28 -9.51
N ASN A 647 -6.56 -10.45 -8.42
CA ASN A 647 -7.28 -11.69 -8.15
C ASN A 647 -8.30 -12.01 -9.25
N ARG A 648 -9.07 -11.01 -9.70
CA ARG A 648 -10.05 -11.17 -10.79
C ARG A 648 -9.40 -11.55 -12.11
N THR A 649 -8.26 -10.95 -12.44
CA THR A 649 -7.59 -11.19 -13.73
C THR A 649 -6.75 -12.47 -13.72
N ALA A 650 -6.14 -12.81 -12.58
CA ALA A 650 -5.39 -14.04 -12.39
C ALA A 650 -6.28 -15.28 -12.57
N GLU A 651 -7.53 -15.27 -12.08
CA GLU A 651 -8.46 -16.41 -12.22
C GLU A 651 -8.65 -16.80 -13.69
N VAL A 652 -8.72 -15.81 -14.58
CA VAL A 652 -8.90 -16.03 -16.02
C VAL A 652 -7.62 -16.57 -16.67
N VAL A 653 -6.49 -15.93 -16.40
CA VAL A 653 -5.22 -16.24 -17.08
C VAL A 653 -4.65 -17.58 -16.59
N TRP A 654 -4.73 -17.86 -15.29
CA TRP A 654 -4.27 -19.11 -14.71
C TRP A 654 -5.14 -20.27 -15.16
N ASN A 655 -6.47 -20.11 -15.20
CA ASN A 655 -7.38 -21.13 -15.74
C ASN A 655 -7.04 -21.48 -17.20
N ALA A 656 -6.84 -20.48 -18.06
CA ALA A 656 -6.52 -20.70 -19.47
C ALA A 656 -5.21 -21.45 -19.68
N TYR A 657 -4.19 -21.16 -18.87
CA TYR A 657 -2.94 -21.91 -18.86
C TYR A 657 -3.13 -23.35 -18.35
N THR A 658 -3.85 -23.53 -17.24
CA THR A 658 -4.10 -24.85 -16.67
C THR A 658 -4.87 -25.76 -17.63
N GLU A 659 -5.86 -25.25 -18.37
CA GLU A 659 -6.56 -26.02 -19.41
C GLU A 659 -5.63 -26.45 -20.55
N ALA A 660 -4.76 -25.55 -21.03
CA ALA A 660 -3.79 -25.88 -22.08
C ALA A 660 -2.73 -26.89 -21.60
N SER A 661 -2.27 -26.74 -20.36
CA SER A 661 -1.33 -27.67 -19.72
C SER A 661 -1.96 -29.05 -19.51
N TRP A 662 -3.23 -29.09 -19.09
CA TRP A 662 -4.00 -30.32 -18.97
C TRP A 662 -4.14 -31.04 -20.32
N ALA A 663 -4.49 -30.31 -21.39
CA ALA A 663 -4.62 -30.86 -22.73
C ALA A 663 -3.31 -31.48 -23.24
N TYR A 664 -2.17 -30.84 -22.95
CA TYR A 664 -0.85 -31.39 -23.25
C TYR A 664 -0.52 -32.64 -22.44
N ASN A 665 -0.73 -32.60 -21.11
CA ASN A 665 -0.42 -33.71 -20.21
C ASN A 665 -1.28 -34.97 -20.46
N THR A 666 -2.49 -34.79 -20.99
CA THR A 666 -3.44 -35.86 -21.31
C THR A 666 -3.49 -36.23 -22.79
N ASN A 667 -2.71 -35.55 -23.64
CA ASN A 667 -2.50 -35.86 -25.06
C ASN A 667 -1.24 -35.14 -25.57
N ILE A 668 -0.09 -35.82 -25.47
CA ILE A 668 1.22 -35.28 -25.83
C ILE A 668 1.37 -35.24 -27.35
N ASN A 669 1.32 -34.04 -27.92
CA ASN A 669 1.60 -33.76 -29.32
C ASN A 669 2.10 -32.31 -29.47
N GLU A 670 2.62 -31.98 -30.65
CA GLU A 670 3.22 -30.67 -30.92
C GLU A 670 2.19 -29.52 -30.87
N GLU A 671 0.96 -29.73 -31.32
CA GLU A 671 -0.10 -28.71 -31.30
C GLU A 671 -0.46 -28.29 -29.86
N ASN A 672 -0.69 -29.27 -28.99
CA ASN A 672 -0.98 -29.04 -27.57
C ASN A 672 0.22 -28.40 -26.86
N LYS A 673 1.45 -28.82 -27.19
CA LYS A 673 2.68 -28.23 -26.66
C LYS A 673 2.76 -26.74 -27.00
N GLN A 674 2.59 -26.37 -28.27
CA GLN A 674 2.63 -24.97 -28.70
C GLN A 674 1.51 -24.14 -28.07
N THR A 675 0.31 -24.72 -27.92
CA THR A 675 -0.82 -24.07 -27.24
C THR A 675 -0.52 -23.81 -25.76
N MET A 676 0.00 -24.81 -25.06
CA MET A 676 0.44 -24.69 -23.66
C MET A 676 1.53 -23.63 -23.50
N LEU A 677 2.56 -23.64 -24.34
CA LEU A 677 3.65 -22.67 -24.31
C LEU A 677 3.15 -21.25 -24.54
N LYS A 678 2.25 -21.04 -25.52
CA LYS A 678 1.61 -19.74 -25.76
C LYS A 678 0.87 -19.24 -24.53
N LYS A 679 0.03 -20.09 -23.90
CA LYS A 679 -0.71 -19.72 -22.68
C LYS A 679 0.20 -19.50 -21.48
N ASN A 680 1.31 -20.23 -21.39
CA ASN A 680 2.33 -20.00 -20.37
C ASN A 680 2.98 -18.61 -20.48
N LEU A 681 3.24 -18.13 -21.71
CA LEU A 681 3.76 -16.78 -21.93
C LEU A 681 2.74 -15.70 -21.57
N GLU A 682 1.45 -15.88 -21.91
CA GLU A 682 0.37 -14.98 -21.49
C GLU A 682 0.30 -14.88 -19.94
N MET A 683 0.38 -16.01 -19.25
CA MET A 683 0.44 -16.07 -17.78
C MET A 683 1.69 -15.42 -17.21
N SER A 684 2.86 -15.67 -17.81
CA SER A 684 4.13 -15.08 -17.37
C SER A 684 4.13 -13.55 -17.52
N ASN A 685 3.54 -13.02 -18.59
CA ASN A 685 3.38 -11.57 -18.77
C ASN A 685 2.47 -10.95 -17.71
N HIS A 686 1.39 -11.64 -17.33
CA HIS A 686 0.52 -11.22 -16.24
C HIS A 686 1.30 -11.19 -14.90
N THR A 687 2.00 -12.26 -14.56
CA THR A 687 2.86 -12.35 -13.36
C THR A 687 3.92 -11.24 -13.35
N LEU A 688 4.61 -11.00 -14.47
CA LEU A 688 5.62 -9.96 -14.60
C LEU A 688 5.04 -8.55 -14.36
N THR A 689 3.88 -8.27 -14.95
CA THR A 689 3.22 -6.96 -14.85
C THR A 689 2.78 -6.67 -13.42
N TYR A 690 2.04 -7.61 -12.82
CA TYR A 690 1.53 -7.44 -11.47
C TYR A 690 2.64 -7.50 -10.43
N GLY A 691 3.65 -8.36 -10.59
CA GLY A 691 4.76 -8.43 -9.63
C GLY A 691 5.67 -7.20 -9.66
N LYS A 692 5.94 -6.62 -10.84
CA LYS A 692 6.64 -5.31 -10.92
C LYS A 692 5.84 -4.19 -10.26
N ASN A 693 4.51 -4.21 -10.39
CA ASN A 693 3.65 -3.23 -9.70
C ASN A 693 3.57 -3.48 -8.20
N ALA A 694 3.56 -4.74 -7.74
CA ALA A 694 3.59 -5.11 -6.33
C ALA A 694 4.86 -4.57 -5.64
N ARG A 695 6.02 -4.64 -6.31
CA ARG A 695 7.30 -4.08 -5.82
C ARG A 695 7.30 -2.57 -5.60
N LYS A 696 6.31 -1.83 -6.13
CA LYS A 696 6.16 -0.37 -5.90
C LYS A 696 5.52 -0.06 -4.54
N TYR A 697 4.89 -1.05 -3.90
CA TYR A 697 4.26 -0.86 -2.60
C TYR A 697 5.27 -1.06 -1.47
N ASP A 698 5.25 -0.17 -0.49
CA ASP A 698 5.93 -0.37 0.78
C ASP A 698 4.90 -0.78 1.82
N THR A 699 5.01 -2.04 2.24
CA THR A 699 4.04 -2.69 3.13
C THR A 699 4.38 -2.56 4.62
N THR A 700 5.46 -1.85 4.96
CA THR A 700 6.00 -1.78 6.34
C THR A 700 4.91 -1.37 7.33
N ASP A 701 4.15 -0.33 6.98
CA ASP A 701 3.15 0.29 7.84
C ASP A 701 1.69 -0.15 7.57
N PHE A 702 1.47 -1.10 6.67
CA PHE A 702 0.11 -1.64 6.43
C PHE A 702 -0.42 -2.32 7.70
N GLN A 703 -1.74 -2.31 7.89
CA GLN A 703 -2.37 -2.92 9.06
C GLN A 703 -2.83 -4.36 8.77
N ASP A 704 -3.14 -4.68 7.52
CA ASP A 704 -3.65 -5.97 7.06
C ASP A 704 -2.51 -6.92 6.65
N ASN A 705 -2.24 -7.91 7.51
CA ASN A 705 -1.19 -8.90 7.26
C ASN A 705 -1.43 -9.73 5.98
N SER A 706 -2.69 -9.92 5.55
CA SER A 706 -2.99 -10.64 4.32
C SER A 706 -2.53 -9.84 3.10
N VAL A 707 -2.74 -8.52 3.09
CA VAL A 707 -2.25 -7.63 2.03
C VAL A 707 -0.72 -7.68 1.96
N LYS A 708 -0.02 -7.58 3.11
CA LYS A 708 1.44 -7.69 3.16
C LYS A 708 1.93 -9.00 2.55
N ARG A 709 1.32 -10.12 2.96
CA ARG A 709 1.72 -11.46 2.53
C ARG A 709 1.49 -11.67 1.03
N ILE A 710 0.35 -11.22 0.49
CA ILE A 710 0.07 -11.30 -0.94
C ILE A 710 1.07 -10.45 -1.72
N LEU A 711 1.28 -9.18 -1.35
CA LEU A 711 2.24 -8.31 -2.04
C LEU A 711 3.67 -8.86 -2.00
N LYS A 712 4.09 -9.44 -0.87
CA LYS A 712 5.38 -10.13 -0.77
C LYS A 712 5.46 -11.30 -1.75
N LYS A 713 4.42 -12.14 -1.83
CA LYS A 713 4.35 -13.27 -2.76
C LYS A 713 4.37 -12.81 -4.22
N LEU A 714 3.59 -11.78 -4.58
CA LEU A 714 3.56 -11.24 -5.95
C LEU A 714 4.88 -10.55 -6.35
N SER A 715 5.62 -10.02 -5.37
CA SER A 715 6.90 -9.37 -5.63
C SER A 715 7.98 -10.35 -6.08
N ASP A 716 7.82 -11.65 -5.80
CA ASP A 716 8.60 -12.72 -6.42
C ASP A 716 7.92 -13.10 -7.74
N ILE A 717 8.55 -12.73 -8.86
CA ILE A 717 8.02 -12.97 -10.22
C ILE A 717 8.56 -14.27 -10.82
N GLU A 718 9.34 -15.03 -10.05
CA GLU A 718 9.91 -16.32 -10.45
C GLU A 718 10.57 -16.26 -11.85
N ARG A 719 10.35 -17.28 -12.69
CA ARG A 719 10.88 -17.33 -14.07
C ARG A 719 10.38 -16.22 -14.99
N ALA A 720 9.26 -15.56 -14.68
CA ALA A 720 8.75 -14.47 -15.51
C ALA A 720 9.67 -13.23 -15.51
N GLY A 721 10.64 -13.17 -14.58
CA GLY A 721 11.70 -12.15 -14.61
C GLY A 721 12.73 -12.33 -15.72
N LEU A 722 12.82 -13.51 -16.36
CA LEU A 722 13.75 -13.77 -17.46
C LEU A 722 13.40 -12.91 -18.70
N PRO A 723 14.40 -12.50 -19.51
CA PRO A 723 14.16 -11.95 -20.83
C PRO A 723 13.31 -12.89 -21.70
N ASP A 724 12.46 -12.34 -22.57
CA ASP A 724 11.48 -13.11 -23.37
C ASP A 724 12.09 -14.30 -24.12
N ASN A 725 13.26 -14.13 -24.75
CA ASN A 725 13.95 -15.20 -25.47
C ASN A 725 14.43 -16.32 -24.53
N GLU A 726 14.94 -15.96 -23.35
CA GLU A 726 15.40 -16.92 -22.34
C GLU A 726 14.24 -17.59 -21.62
N LEU A 727 13.10 -16.91 -21.43
CA LEU A 727 11.88 -17.49 -20.88
C LEU A 727 11.30 -18.54 -21.84
N VAL A 728 11.27 -18.23 -23.14
CA VAL A 728 10.87 -19.20 -24.18
C VAL A 728 11.82 -20.39 -24.20
N GLU A 729 13.13 -20.15 -24.10
CA GLU A 729 14.13 -21.22 -24.01
C GLU A 729 13.91 -22.10 -22.76
N TYR A 730 13.72 -21.48 -21.58
CA TYR A 730 13.46 -22.16 -20.31
C TYR A 730 12.24 -23.07 -20.41
N ASN A 731 11.12 -22.55 -20.93
CA ASN A 731 9.87 -23.29 -21.05
C ASN A 731 9.98 -24.44 -22.05
N ASN A 732 10.69 -24.24 -23.17
CA ASN A 732 10.94 -25.31 -24.13
C ASN A 732 11.85 -26.39 -23.56
N LEU A 733 12.92 -26.02 -22.83
CA LEU A 733 13.81 -26.98 -22.18
C LEU A 733 13.05 -27.86 -21.20
N LEU A 734 12.22 -27.26 -20.33
CA LEU A 734 11.42 -28.00 -19.36
C LEU A 734 10.45 -28.98 -20.06
N ALA A 735 9.68 -28.50 -21.04
CA ALA A 735 8.76 -29.34 -21.80
C ALA A 735 9.48 -30.47 -22.57
N ASN A 736 10.66 -30.19 -23.13
CA ASN A 736 11.46 -31.19 -23.84
C ASN A 736 12.01 -32.26 -22.89
N MET A 737 12.51 -31.86 -21.71
CA MET A 737 13.00 -32.79 -20.70
C MET A 737 11.88 -33.72 -20.22
N GLU A 738 10.69 -33.18 -19.93
CA GLU A 738 9.50 -33.97 -19.59
C GLU A 738 9.10 -34.94 -20.71
N THR A 739 9.09 -34.46 -21.95
CA THR A 739 8.74 -35.29 -23.12
C THR A 739 9.70 -36.45 -23.29
N LYS A 740 11.01 -36.18 -23.31
CA LYS A 740 12.07 -37.20 -23.44
C LYS A 740 11.93 -38.29 -22.38
N TYR A 741 11.57 -37.90 -21.16
CA TYR A 741 11.30 -38.85 -20.09
C TYR A 741 10.05 -39.69 -20.36
N SER A 742 8.92 -39.05 -20.69
CA SER A 742 7.62 -39.73 -20.84
C SER A 742 7.55 -40.70 -22.02
N VAL A 743 8.31 -40.46 -23.09
CA VAL A 743 8.29 -41.29 -24.31
C VAL A 743 9.46 -42.27 -24.42
N ALA A 744 10.36 -42.30 -23.42
CA ALA A 744 11.50 -43.21 -23.42
C ALA A 744 11.06 -44.68 -23.35
N ASN A 745 11.77 -45.53 -24.09
CA ASN A 745 11.55 -46.98 -24.12
C ASN A 745 12.89 -47.71 -24.06
N VAL A 746 12.90 -48.90 -23.47
CA VAL A 746 14.08 -49.76 -23.37
C VAL A 746 13.88 -50.99 -24.25
N CYS A 747 14.69 -51.13 -25.30
CA CYS A 747 14.57 -52.21 -26.26
C CYS A 747 15.54 -53.37 -25.98
N ARG A 748 15.06 -54.59 -26.13
CA ARG A 748 15.88 -55.82 -26.15
C ARG A 748 16.49 -56.01 -27.54
N ASP A 749 17.55 -56.82 -27.64
CA ASP A 749 18.25 -57.10 -28.92
C ASP A 749 17.33 -57.69 -30.01
N ASN A 750 16.23 -58.32 -29.62
CA ASN A 750 15.22 -58.86 -30.52
C ASN A 750 14.23 -57.81 -31.08
N GLY A 751 14.42 -56.52 -30.76
CA GLY A 751 13.56 -55.41 -31.19
C GLY A 751 12.33 -55.15 -30.31
N THR A 752 12.10 -55.91 -29.23
CA THR A 752 10.98 -55.66 -28.31
C THR A 752 11.30 -54.50 -27.38
N CYS A 753 10.50 -53.44 -27.39
CA CYS A 753 10.68 -52.24 -26.57
C CYS A 753 9.70 -52.18 -25.41
N HIS A 754 10.21 -51.85 -24.22
CA HIS A 754 9.48 -51.78 -22.96
C HIS A 754 9.40 -50.31 -22.51
N PRO A 755 8.22 -49.67 -22.47
CA PRO A 755 8.02 -48.39 -21.79
C PRO A 755 8.22 -48.53 -20.28
N LEU A 756 8.37 -47.39 -19.59
CA LEU A 756 8.40 -47.38 -18.13
C LEU A 756 7.12 -48.01 -17.55
N ASP A 757 5.96 -47.52 -18.00
CA ASP A 757 4.64 -47.93 -17.53
C ASP A 757 3.80 -48.63 -18.61
N PRO A 758 3.31 -49.86 -18.36
CA PRO A 758 3.47 -50.65 -17.13
C PRO A 758 4.71 -51.57 -17.13
N ASP A 759 5.39 -51.73 -18.27
CA ASP A 759 6.26 -52.89 -18.52
C ASP A 759 7.51 -52.94 -17.63
N LEU A 760 8.36 -51.91 -17.64
CA LEU A 760 9.57 -51.90 -16.83
C LEU A 760 9.26 -51.84 -15.33
N GLN A 761 8.22 -51.12 -14.91
CA GLN A 761 7.78 -51.11 -13.51
C GLN A 761 7.38 -52.52 -13.06
N LYS A 762 6.61 -53.24 -13.87
CA LYS A 762 6.24 -54.62 -13.59
C LYS A 762 7.47 -55.53 -13.49
N ILE A 763 8.43 -55.41 -14.43
CA ILE A 763 9.68 -56.18 -14.38
C ILE A 763 10.43 -55.92 -13.07
N MET A 764 10.59 -54.64 -12.69
CA MET A 764 11.30 -54.27 -11.46
C MET A 764 10.60 -54.77 -10.19
N ALA A 765 9.26 -54.81 -10.18
CA ALA A 765 8.46 -55.24 -9.04
C ALA A 765 8.38 -56.77 -8.89
N GLU A 766 8.20 -57.50 -10.00
CA GLU A 766 7.90 -58.94 -9.96
C GLU A 766 9.12 -59.83 -10.24
N SER A 767 10.09 -59.38 -11.06
CA SER A 767 11.23 -60.21 -11.42
C SER A 767 12.16 -60.41 -10.21
N ARG A 768 12.76 -61.60 -10.15
CA ARG A 768 13.78 -61.98 -9.16
C ARG A 768 15.06 -62.48 -9.85
N ASP A 769 15.16 -62.25 -11.16
CA ASP A 769 16.34 -62.55 -11.95
C ASP A 769 17.28 -61.34 -11.95
N TYR A 770 18.53 -61.55 -11.52
CA TYR A 770 19.51 -60.47 -11.37
C TYR A 770 19.80 -59.78 -12.71
N SER A 771 19.94 -60.55 -13.80
CA SER A 771 20.31 -60.02 -15.11
C SER A 771 19.17 -59.27 -15.77
N GLU A 772 17.92 -59.72 -15.60
CA GLU A 772 16.74 -59.03 -16.10
C GLU A 772 16.51 -57.69 -15.39
N LEU A 773 16.64 -57.68 -14.05
CA LEU A 773 16.57 -56.45 -13.26
C LEU A 773 17.68 -55.49 -13.66
N LEU A 774 18.89 -55.99 -13.93
CA LEU A 774 20.02 -55.17 -14.37
C LEU A 774 19.76 -54.55 -15.75
N PHE A 775 19.22 -55.34 -16.68
CA PHE A 775 18.82 -54.87 -18.02
C PHE A 775 17.80 -53.72 -17.90
N ALA A 776 16.72 -53.91 -17.15
CA ALA A 776 15.68 -52.91 -16.99
C ALA A 776 16.24 -51.63 -16.33
N TRP A 777 17.02 -51.79 -15.26
CA TRP A 777 17.60 -50.69 -14.50
C TRP A 777 18.57 -49.86 -15.34
N GLN A 778 19.55 -50.51 -16.00
CA GLN A 778 20.58 -49.83 -16.79
C GLN A 778 20.00 -49.25 -18.08
N GLY A 779 19.14 -50.02 -18.75
CA GLY A 779 18.46 -49.59 -19.96
C GLY A 779 17.67 -48.31 -19.73
N TRP A 780 16.93 -48.22 -18.63
CA TRP A 780 16.14 -47.02 -18.31
C TRP A 780 17.02 -45.79 -18.09
N ARG A 781 18.14 -45.88 -17.34
CA ARG A 781 19.05 -44.74 -17.17
C ARG A 781 19.66 -44.27 -18.48
N ASN A 782 19.94 -45.20 -19.38
CA ASN A 782 20.53 -44.88 -20.68
C ASN A 782 19.50 -44.24 -21.61
N ALA A 783 18.26 -44.75 -21.65
CA ALA A 783 17.20 -44.26 -22.53
C ALA A 783 16.56 -42.94 -22.08
N SER A 784 16.59 -42.64 -20.77
CA SER A 784 16.02 -41.42 -20.19
C SER A 784 17.10 -40.46 -19.68
N GLY A 785 17.75 -40.81 -18.56
CA GLY A 785 18.67 -39.93 -17.84
C GLY A 785 19.80 -39.37 -18.72
N ARG A 786 20.54 -40.25 -19.40
CA ARG A 786 21.67 -39.84 -20.26
C ARG A 786 21.30 -38.75 -21.29
N GLU A 787 20.13 -38.88 -21.92
CA GLU A 787 19.63 -37.97 -22.96
C GLU A 787 19.23 -36.59 -22.44
N LEU A 788 19.04 -36.45 -21.12
CA LEU A 788 18.62 -35.22 -20.45
C LEU A 788 19.80 -34.37 -19.96
N ARG A 789 21.02 -34.91 -19.97
CA ARG A 789 22.17 -34.30 -19.29
C ARG A 789 22.47 -32.88 -19.75
N GLN A 790 22.47 -32.64 -21.07
CA GLN A 790 22.80 -31.32 -21.63
C GLN A 790 21.68 -30.31 -21.40
N ASP A 791 20.42 -30.73 -21.58
CA ASP A 791 19.26 -29.89 -21.32
C ASP A 791 19.22 -29.44 -19.85
N TYR A 792 19.52 -30.36 -18.92
CA TYR A 792 19.52 -30.06 -17.49
C TYR A 792 20.62 -29.06 -17.09
N LYS A 793 21.81 -29.13 -17.69
CA LYS A 793 22.87 -28.13 -17.46
C LYS A 793 22.40 -26.73 -17.85
N ARG A 794 21.79 -26.60 -19.03
CA ARG A 794 21.26 -25.30 -19.50
C ARG A 794 20.09 -24.83 -18.65
N TYR A 795 19.21 -25.75 -18.26
CA TYR A 795 18.11 -25.48 -17.34
C TYR A 795 18.60 -24.89 -16.01
N VAL A 796 19.62 -25.48 -15.37
CA VAL A 796 20.20 -24.99 -14.10
C VAL A 796 20.67 -23.53 -14.22
N GLN A 797 21.33 -23.18 -15.33
CA GLN A 797 21.80 -21.82 -15.58
C GLN A 797 20.64 -20.81 -15.62
N LEU A 798 19.58 -21.13 -16.39
CA LEU A 798 18.42 -20.25 -16.52
C LEU A 798 17.60 -20.18 -15.22
N ALA A 799 17.46 -21.29 -14.49
CA ALA A 799 16.78 -21.34 -13.20
C ALA A 799 17.49 -20.46 -12.15
N ASN A 800 18.82 -20.52 -12.07
CA ASN A 800 19.59 -19.64 -11.19
C ASN A 800 19.51 -18.17 -11.60
N LYS A 801 19.52 -17.89 -12.91
CA LYS A 801 19.31 -16.52 -13.40
C LYS A 801 17.93 -15.99 -13.02
N ALA A 802 16.87 -16.78 -13.13
CA ALA A 802 15.54 -16.42 -12.67
C ALA A 802 15.50 -16.13 -11.16
N ALA A 803 16.12 -17.00 -10.34
CA ALA A 803 16.17 -16.83 -8.89
C ALA A 803 16.91 -15.55 -8.47
N THR A 804 18.06 -15.27 -9.08
CA THR A 804 18.87 -14.06 -8.79
C THR A 804 18.15 -12.76 -9.18
N LEU A 805 17.38 -12.75 -10.26
CA LEU A 805 16.52 -11.61 -10.64
C LEU A 805 15.40 -11.31 -9.62
N ASN A 806 15.13 -12.26 -8.72
CA ASN A 806 14.17 -12.15 -7.62
C ASN A 806 14.82 -11.94 -6.24
N GLY A 807 16.15 -11.80 -6.19
CA GLY A 807 16.88 -11.54 -4.94
C GLY A 807 17.26 -12.79 -4.14
N HIS A 808 17.10 -13.98 -4.70
CA HIS A 808 17.61 -15.24 -4.13
C HIS A 808 19.03 -15.53 -4.62
N SER A 809 19.84 -16.25 -3.84
CA SER A 809 21.20 -16.63 -4.27
C SER A 809 21.21 -17.60 -5.45
N ASP A 810 20.25 -18.51 -5.48
CA ASP A 810 20.13 -19.63 -6.42
C ASP A 810 18.69 -20.19 -6.39
N ASN A 811 18.36 -21.07 -7.34
CA ASN A 811 17.02 -21.66 -7.40
C ASN A 811 16.69 -22.57 -6.19
N GLY A 812 17.70 -23.17 -5.57
CA GLY A 812 17.53 -23.93 -4.34
C GLY A 812 17.13 -23.03 -3.17
N ALA A 813 17.74 -21.86 -3.03
CA ALA A 813 17.37 -20.87 -2.01
C ALA A 813 15.92 -20.39 -2.17
N PHE A 814 15.47 -20.14 -3.41
CA PHE A 814 14.07 -19.85 -3.69
C PHE A 814 13.13 -20.96 -3.19
N TRP A 815 13.43 -22.23 -3.51
CA TRP A 815 12.60 -23.35 -3.04
C TRP A 815 12.56 -23.49 -1.52
N ARG A 816 13.69 -23.31 -0.85
CA ARG A 816 13.76 -23.36 0.63
C ARG A 816 13.00 -22.19 1.27
N SER A 817 12.92 -21.04 0.61
CA SER A 817 12.19 -19.87 1.13
C SER A 817 10.70 -20.13 1.38
N LEU A 818 10.10 -21.10 0.69
CA LEU A 818 8.71 -21.52 0.87
C LEU A 818 8.42 -22.15 2.25
N TYR A 819 9.47 -22.54 2.98
CA TYR A 819 9.38 -23.07 4.34
C TYR A 819 9.61 -21.99 5.42
N GLU A 820 9.83 -20.73 5.03
CA GLU A 820 9.87 -19.57 5.95
C GLU A 820 10.85 -19.72 7.13
N THR A 821 11.90 -20.54 6.97
CA THR A 821 12.94 -20.76 7.99
C THR A 821 14.33 -20.58 7.37
N PRO A 822 15.26 -19.87 8.05
CA PRO A 822 16.64 -19.75 7.58
C PRO A 822 17.47 -21.02 7.79
N THR A 823 17.03 -21.96 8.63
CA THR A 823 17.78 -23.17 9.04
C THR A 823 17.24 -24.46 8.44
N PHE A 824 16.55 -24.37 7.31
CA PHE A 824 15.82 -25.51 6.75
C PHE A 824 16.71 -26.72 6.44
N GLU A 825 17.93 -26.53 5.91
CA GLU A 825 18.85 -27.66 5.63
C GLU A 825 19.25 -28.38 6.93
N GLU A 826 19.54 -27.63 7.99
CA GLU A 826 19.91 -28.17 9.31
C GLU A 826 18.74 -28.88 9.99
N ASP A 827 17.54 -28.33 9.90
CA ASP A 827 16.32 -28.91 10.48
C ASP A 827 16.04 -30.29 9.88
N LEU A 828 16.18 -30.44 8.55
CA LEU A 828 16.00 -31.72 7.87
C LEU A 828 17.08 -32.75 8.20
N GLU A 829 18.35 -32.33 8.31
CA GLU A 829 19.45 -33.22 8.71
C GLU A 829 19.24 -33.72 10.16
N SER A 830 18.74 -32.88 11.06
CA SER A 830 18.39 -33.29 12.43
C SER A 830 17.29 -34.35 12.43
N LEU A 831 16.20 -34.11 11.68
CA LEU A 831 15.10 -35.07 11.54
C LEU A 831 15.56 -36.39 10.91
N TRP A 832 16.45 -36.35 9.93
CA TRP A 832 17.04 -37.56 9.35
C TRP A 832 17.84 -38.36 10.39
N LYS A 833 18.69 -37.70 11.19
CA LYS A 833 19.48 -38.37 12.24
C LYS A 833 18.63 -39.04 13.32
N GLU A 834 17.46 -38.48 13.64
CA GLU A 834 16.50 -39.12 14.55
C GLU A 834 15.94 -40.43 13.98
N LEU A 835 15.81 -40.52 12.65
CA LEU A 835 15.21 -41.65 11.93
C LEU A 835 16.24 -42.68 11.43
N GLU A 836 17.50 -42.26 11.30
CA GLU A 836 18.60 -43.09 10.81
C GLU A 836 18.74 -44.44 11.54
N PRO A 837 18.63 -44.55 12.88
CA PRO A 837 18.73 -45.85 13.57
C PRO A 837 17.68 -46.88 13.13
N LEU A 838 16.45 -46.44 12.86
CA LEU A 838 15.39 -47.31 12.34
C LEU A 838 15.72 -47.74 10.91
N TYR A 839 16.14 -46.80 10.06
CA TYR A 839 16.53 -47.12 8.68
C TYR A 839 17.68 -48.13 8.62
N LEU A 840 18.73 -47.97 9.44
CA LEU A 840 19.87 -48.89 9.49
C LEU A 840 19.46 -50.32 9.89
N ASN A 841 18.46 -50.46 10.75
CA ASN A 841 17.91 -51.76 11.13
C ASN A 841 17.12 -52.40 9.98
N VAL A 842 16.29 -51.64 9.27
CA VAL A 842 15.56 -52.12 8.07
C VAL A 842 16.55 -52.51 6.97
N HIS A 843 17.54 -51.66 6.70
CA HIS A 843 18.57 -51.90 5.68
C HIS A 843 19.35 -53.19 5.94
N ALA A 844 19.86 -53.39 7.17
CA ALA A 844 20.60 -54.59 7.53
C ALA A 844 19.75 -55.86 7.37
N TYR A 845 18.49 -55.82 7.81
CA TYR A 845 17.56 -56.93 7.66
C TYR A 845 17.30 -57.27 6.18
N VAL A 846 16.97 -56.26 5.37
CA VAL A 846 16.72 -56.42 3.93
C VAL A 846 17.97 -56.93 3.20
N ARG A 847 19.16 -56.42 3.55
CA ARG A 847 20.43 -56.88 2.98
C ARG A 847 20.65 -58.36 3.22
N ARG A 848 20.37 -58.88 4.43
CA ARG A 848 20.42 -60.33 4.70
C ARG A 848 19.41 -61.08 3.83
N SER A 849 18.17 -60.60 3.73
CA SER A 849 17.14 -61.25 2.92
C SER A 849 17.53 -61.35 1.45
N LEU A 850 18.11 -60.28 0.89
CA LEU A 850 18.67 -60.29 -0.47
C LEU A 850 19.88 -61.22 -0.58
N TYR A 851 20.74 -61.28 0.44
CA TYR A 851 21.86 -62.23 0.47
C TYR A 851 21.38 -63.68 0.40
N LYS A 852 20.30 -64.04 1.11
CA LYS A 852 19.71 -65.39 1.04
C LYS A 852 19.23 -65.73 -0.37
N LYS A 853 18.73 -64.73 -1.12
CA LYS A 853 18.22 -64.93 -2.48
C LYS A 853 19.31 -64.95 -3.54
N TYR A 854 20.24 -64.00 -3.51
CA TYR A 854 21.22 -63.77 -4.58
C TYR A 854 22.64 -64.26 -4.24
N GLY A 855 22.93 -64.56 -2.97
CA GLY A 855 24.21 -65.09 -2.51
C GLY A 855 25.35 -64.06 -2.45
N GLY A 856 26.49 -64.49 -1.89
CA GLY A 856 27.64 -63.62 -1.61
C GLY A 856 28.37 -63.04 -2.83
N LYS A 857 28.08 -63.55 -4.04
CA LYS A 857 28.59 -62.98 -5.29
C LYS A 857 27.97 -61.60 -5.57
N TYR A 858 26.70 -61.42 -5.24
CA TYR A 858 25.92 -60.24 -5.60
C TYR A 858 25.53 -59.37 -4.41
N ILE A 859 25.71 -59.85 -3.18
CA ILE A 859 25.42 -59.09 -1.95
C ILE A 859 26.56 -59.30 -0.94
N ASN A 860 27.09 -58.22 -0.40
CA ASN A 860 28.01 -58.24 0.74
C ASN A 860 27.25 -57.87 2.03
N LEU A 861 27.26 -58.76 3.04
CA LEU A 861 26.59 -58.54 4.33
C LEU A 861 27.13 -57.34 5.14
N LYS A 862 28.28 -56.77 4.75
CA LYS A 862 28.87 -55.56 5.34
C LYS A 862 28.95 -54.38 4.37
N GLY A 863 28.49 -54.57 3.13
CA GLY A 863 28.57 -53.59 2.06
C GLY A 863 27.22 -52.97 1.68
N PRO A 864 27.19 -52.09 0.68
CA PRO A 864 25.96 -51.49 0.17
C PRO A 864 25.11 -52.48 -0.64
N ILE A 865 23.82 -52.16 -0.83
CA ILE A 865 22.90 -52.97 -1.65
C ILE A 865 22.91 -52.46 -3.11
N PRO A 866 23.04 -53.34 -4.12
CA PRO A 866 22.87 -52.95 -5.51
C PRO A 866 21.46 -52.42 -5.80
N ALA A 867 21.36 -51.19 -6.31
CA ALA A 867 20.10 -50.44 -6.39
C ALA A 867 19.00 -51.02 -7.30
N HIS A 868 19.28 -52.05 -8.09
CA HIS A 868 18.32 -52.70 -9.01
C HIS A 868 17.55 -53.86 -8.37
N LEU A 869 17.86 -54.24 -7.12
CA LEU A 869 17.31 -55.44 -6.48
C LEU A 869 16.17 -55.14 -5.48
N LEU A 870 15.66 -53.93 -5.46
CA LEU A 870 14.80 -53.40 -4.39
C LEU A 870 13.34 -53.18 -4.83
N GLY A 871 12.88 -53.91 -5.85
CA GLY A 871 11.45 -53.94 -6.22
C GLY A 871 10.93 -52.69 -6.94
N ASN A 872 11.79 -51.69 -7.18
CA ASN A 872 11.42 -50.42 -7.78
C ASN A 872 12.53 -49.89 -8.69
N MET A 873 12.18 -49.21 -9.79
CA MET A 873 13.14 -48.66 -10.77
C MET A 873 14.23 -47.77 -10.16
N TRP A 874 13.91 -47.01 -9.12
CA TRP A 874 14.84 -46.07 -8.46
C TRP A 874 15.33 -46.56 -7.10
N ALA A 875 14.76 -47.65 -6.58
CA ALA A 875 14.86 -48.06 -5.19
C ALA A 875 14.41 -46.95 -4.20
N GLN A 876 13.35 -46.22 -4.58
CA GLN A 876 12.74 -45.22 -3.69
C GLN A 876 11.85 -45.88 -2.62
N THR A 877 11.13 -46.95 -2.97
CA THR A 877 10.34 -47.79 -2.07
C THR A 877 10.77 -49.23 -2.30
N TRP A 878 10.68 -50.06 -1.26
CA TRP A 878 11.12 -51.45 -1.23
C TRP A 878 9.95 -52.42 -1.03
N SER A 879 8.71 -51.96 -1.12
CA SER A 879 7.49 -52.79 -0.98
C SER A 879 7.45 -53.94 -1.98
N GLY A 880 7.97 -53.74 -3.20
CA GLY A 880 8.03 -54.76 -4.25
C GLY A 880 8.88 -55.99 -3.93
N ILE A 881 9.65 -56.01 -2.82
CA ILE A 881 10.40 -57.19 -2.35
C ILE A 881 9.86 -57.76 -1.03
N MET A 882 8.62 -57.44 -0.66
CA MET A 882 8.01 -57.95 0.57
C MET A 882 7.99 -59.49 0.64
N ASP A 883 7.84 -60.17 -0.50
CA ASP A 883 7.97 -61.63 -0.61
C ASP A 883 9.34 -62.17 -0.15
N LEU A 884 10.41 -61.40 -0.33
CA LEU A 884 11.76 -61.74 0.12
C LEU A 884 12.02 -61.31 1.57
N ALA A 885 11.39 -60.24 2.02
CA ALA A 885 11.65 -59.57 3.28
C ALA A 885 10.56 -59.80 4.35
N ILE A 886 9.58 -60.66 4.10
CA ILE A 886 8.49 -60.93 5.04
C ILE A 886 9.02 -61.62 6.32
N PRO A 887 8.76 -61.04 7.52
CA PRO A 887 9.18 -61.61 8.80
C PRO A 887 8.57 -62.99 9.10
N TYR A 888 7.26 -63.12 8.91
CA TYR A 888 6.48 -64.31 9.25
C TYR A 888 5.63 -64.76 8.05
N PRO A 889 6.16 -65.59 7.15
CA PRO A 889 5.47 -65.98 5.91
C PRO A 889 4.12 -66.68 6.11
N ASN A 890 3.94 -67.35 7.26
CA ASN A 890 2.74 -68.13 7.58
C ASN A 890 1.65 -67.30 8.29
N ALA A 891 1.96 -66.06 8.69
CA ALA A 891 0.99 -65.15 9.29
C ALA A 891 0.23 -64.37 8.20
N THR A 892 -0.96 -63.87 8.52
CA THR A 892 -1.81 -63.15 7.58
C THR A 892 -1.09 -61.95 6.97
N GLN A 893 -1.16 -61.83 5.64
CA GLN A 893 -0.58 -60.71 4.89
C GLN A 893 -1.63 -59.66 4.60
N VAL A 894 -1.22 -58.39 4.60
CA VAL A 894 -2.09 -57.25 4.30
C VAL A 894 -1.92 -56.91 2.82
N ASP A 895 -2.64 -57.62 1.95
CA ASP A 895 -2.75 -57.32 0.52
C ASP A 895 -4.21 -57.40 0.09
N ALA A 896 -4.78 -56.25 -0.29
CA ALA A 896 -6.16 -56.13 -0.75
C ALA A 896 -6.31 -56.44 -2.25
N THR A 897 -5.21 -56.53 -3.01
CA THR A 897 -5.23 -56.68 -4.47
C THR A 897 -6.05 -57.90 -4.93
N PRO A 898 -5.93 -59.09 -4.30
CA PRO A 898 -6.75 -60.25 -4.68
C PRO A 898 -8.25 -60.05 -4.43
N ALA A 899 -8.63 -59.31 -3.39
CA ALA A 899 -10.02 -59.01 -3.06
C ALA A 899 -10.63 -57.95 -3.99
N MET A 900 -9.78 -57.15 -4.65
CA MET A 900 -10.19 -56.14 -5.64
C MET A 900 -10.37 -56.72 -7.04
N ILE A 901 -10.16 -58.02 -7.26
CA ILE A 901 -10.40 -58.67 -8.56
C ILE A 901 -11.87 -58.45 -8.97
N GLY A 902 -12.08 -57.75 -10.10
CA GLY A 902 -13.41 -57.34 -10.59
C GLY A 902 -13.78 -55.87 -10.31
N TRP A 903 -12.91 -55.10 -9.63
CA TRP A 903 -13.02 -53.65 -9.55
C TRP A 903 -12.53 -52.99 -10.86
N ASN A 904 -12.86 -51.71 -11.03
CA ASN A 904 -12.29 -50.82 -12.05
C ASN A 904 -11.81 -49.52 -11.37
N ALA A 905 -11.13 -48.63 -12.10
CA ALA A 905 -10.60 -47.41 -11.48
C ALA A 905 -11.71 -46.55 -10.88
N VAL A 906 -12.84 -46.36 -11.59
CA VAL A 906 -13.97 -45.55 -11.10
C VAL A 906 -14.47 -46.04 -9.74
N ARG A 907 -14.53 -47.36 -9.51
CA ARG A 907 -14.88 -47.92 -8.20
C ARG A 907 -13.88 -47.54 -7.13
N MET A 908 -12.57 -47.58 -7.40
CA MET A 908 -11.52 -47.17 -6.46
C MET A 908 -11.68 -45.69 -6.05
N PHE A 909 -11.94 -44.81 -7.03
CA PHE A 909 -12.21 -43.38 -6.76
C PHE A 909 -13.52 -43.18 -5.97
N ASN A 910 -14.57 -43.95 -6.24
CA ASN A 910 -15.82 -43.88 -5.46
C ASN A 910 -15.61 -44.29 -3.99
N GLU A 911 -14.82 -45.34 -3.72
CA GLU A 911 -14.50 -45.72 -2.35
C GLU A 911 -13.70 -44.62 -1.62
N SER A 912 -12.82 -43.93 -2.33
CA SER A 912 -12.09 -42.78 -1.80
C SER A 912 -13.01 -41.57 -1.52
N ASP A 913 -13.96 -41.25 -2.40
CA ASP A 913 -14.97 -40.22 -2.13
C ASP A 913 -15.85 -40.59 -0.92
N HIS A 914 -16.22 -41.87 -0.78
CA HIS A 914 -16.92 -42.38 0.40
C HIS A 914 -16.08 -42.23 1.67
N PHE A 915 -14.77 -42.50 1.61
CA PHE A 915 -13.87 -42.27 2.73
C PHE A 915 -13.90 -40.81 3.19
N PHE A 916 -13.71 -39.84 2.29
CA PHE A 916 -13.70 -38.42 2.66
C PHE A 916 -15.04 -37.91 3.15
N THR A 917 -16.13 -38.29 2.48
CA THR A 917 -17.49 -37.91 2.91
C THR A 917 -17.86 -38.57 4.25
N SER A 918 -17.31 -39.75 4.57
CA SER A 918 -17.45 -40.37 5.90
C SER A 918 -16.86 -39.50 7.01
N LEU A 919 -15.76 -38.79 6.74
CA LEU A 919 -15.15 -37.82 7.67
C LEU A 919 -15.94 -36.51 7.76
N GLY A 920 -16.92 -36.29 6.88
CA GLY A 920 -17.67 -35.04 6.82
C GLY A 920 -17.03 -33.98 5.94
N LEU A 921 -16.10 -34.38 5.08
CA LEU A 921 -15.54 -33.52 4.02
C LEU A 921 -16.50 -33.45 2.83
N LEU A 922 -16.15 -32.61 1.85
CA LEU A 922 -17.01 -32.31 0.70
C LEU A 922 -17.02 -33.49 -0.29
N PRO A 923 -18.16 -33.84 -0.91
CA PRO A 923 -18.15 -34.80 -2.00
C PRO A 923 -17.44 -34.23 -3.23
N MET A 924 -16.86 -35.09 -4.06
CA MET A 924 -16.25 -34.67 -5.32
C MET A 924 -17.29 -34.02 -6.26
N PRO A 925 -16.95 -32.90 -6.95
CA PRO A 925 -17.88 -32.21 -7.84
C PRO A 925 -18.16 -33.01 -9.12
N PRO A 926 -19.29 -32.79 -9.83
CA PRO A 926 -19.61 -33.48 -11.08
C PRO A 926 -18.54 -33.33 -12.18
N GLU A 927 -17.89 -32.17 -12.25
CA GLU A 927 -16.81 -31.88 -13.20
C GLU A 927 -15.59 -32.78 -12.96
N PHE A 928 -15.29 -33.14 -11.71
CA PHE A 928 -14.20 -34.05 -11.37
C PHE A 928 -14.41 -35.40 -12.06
N TRP A 929 -15.58 -35.99 -11.92
CA TRP A 929 -15.90 -37.31 -12.49
C TRP A 929 -15.93 -37.31 -14.02
N SER A 930 -16.43 -36.23 -14.62
CA SER A 930 -16.62 -36.15 -16.07
C SER A 930 -15.36 -35.75 -16.84
N LYS A 931 -14.40 -35.09 -16.20
CA LYS A 931 -13.21 -34.53 -16.87
C LYS A 931 -11.87 -35.12 -16.46
N SER A 932 -11.81 -35.86 -15.35
CA SER A 932 -10.56 -36.50 -14.89
C SER A 932 -10.13 -37.64 -15.82
N MET A 933 -8.81 -37.89 -15.88
CA MET A 933 -8.25 -39.06 -16.55
C MET A 933 -7.91 -40.10 -15.47
N LEU A 934 -8.88 -40.98 -15.18
CA LEU A 934 -8.76 -42.00 -14.13
C LEU A 934 -8.12 -43.31 -14.63
N GLU A 935 -8.03 -43.51 -15.94
CA GLU A 935 -7.42 -44.68 -16.57
C GLU A 935 -6.60 -44.23 -17.79
N LYS A 936 -5.62 -45.03 -18.20
CA LYS A 936 -4.84 -44.77 -19.42
C LYS A 936 -5.75 -44.92 -20.65
N PRO A 937 -5.85 -43.91 -21.53
CA PRO A 937 -6.63 -44.03 -22.76
C PRO A 937 -6.13 -45.17 -23.66
N THR A 938 -7.07 -45.88 -24.30
CA THR A 938 -6.78 -47.01 -25.21
C THR A 938 -6.70 -46.59 -26.70
N ASP A 939 -6.85 -45.30 -26.98
CA ASP A 939 -6.84 -44.71 -28.33
C ASP A 939 -5.43 -44.48 -28.90
N GLY A 940 -4.39 -44.94 -28.20
CA GLY A 940 -2.99 -44.88 -28.65
C GLY A 940 -2.31 -43.53 -28.44
N ARG A 941 -2.96 -42.56 -27.80
CA ARG A 941 -2.32 -41.27 -27.50
C ARG A 941 -1.26 -41.40 -26.40
N ASN A 942 -0.20 -40.60 -26.50
CA ASN A 942 0.81 -40.50 -25.45
C ASN A 942 0.31 -39.59 -24.33
N VAL A 943 0.48 -40.03 -23.08
CA VAL A 943 0.05 -39.29 -21.88
C VAL A 943 1.11 -39.36 -20.80
N VAL A 944 1.14 -38.37 -19.91
CA VAL A 944 1.99 -38.43 -18.71
C VAL A 944 1.25 -39.24 -17.64
N CYS A 945 1.68 -40.48 -17.38
CA CYS A 945 0.98 -41.39 -16.44
C CYS A 945 1.24 -41.13 -14.95
N HIS A 946 2.20 -40.27 -14.60
CA HIS A 946 2.44 -39.90 -13.20
C HIS A 946 1.17 -39.27 -12.59
N ALA A 947 0.73 -39.81 -11.45
CA ALA A 947 -0.43 -39.34 -10.70
C ALA A 947 -0.29 -37.86 -10.33
N SER A 948 -1.38 -37.09 -10.43
CA SER A 948 -1.41 -35.68 -10.02
C SER A 948 -2.83 -35.15 -9.91
N ALA A 949 -3.06 -34.27 -8.95
CA ALA A 949 -4.27 -33.47 -8.78
C ALA A 949 -4.09 -32.03 -9.27
N TRP A 950 -5.15 -31.45 -9.83
CA TRP A 950 -5.13 -30.14 -10.51
C TRP A 950 -6.27 -29.22 -10.05
N ASP A 951 -5.93 -28.00 -9.61
CA ASP A 951 -6.86 -26.87 -9.44
C ASP A 951 -6.87 -26.02 -10.72
N PHE A 952 -8.03 -25.84 -11.34
CA PHE A 952 -8.19 -25.02 -12.55
C PHE A 952 -8.47 -23.54 -12.24
N TYR A 953 -8.39 -23.13 -10.97
CA TYR A 953 -8.49 -21.75 -10.47
C TYR A 953 -9.84 -21.06 -10.70
N ASN A 954 -10.85 -21.76 -11.23
CA ASN A 954 -12.19 -21.25 -11.48
C ASN A 954 -13.20 -21.63 -10.38
N ARG A 955 -12.72 -22.20 -9.26
CA ARG A 955 -13.49 -22.64 -8.07
C ARG A 955 -14.48 -23.77 -8.29
N LYS A 956 -14.50 -24.35 -9.50
CA LYS A 956 -15.47 -25.38 -9.91
C LYS A 956 -14.81 -26.65 -10.42
N ASP A 957 -13.75 -26.49 -11.20
CA ASP A 957 -13.11 -27.57 -11.94
C ASP A 957 -11.84 -28.02 -11.21
N PHE A 958 -11.85 -29.27 -10.79
CA PHE A 958 -10.76 -29.94 -10.10
C PHE A 958 -10.65 -31.33 -10.71
N ARG A 959 -9.45 -31.76 -11.08
CA ARG A 959 -9.26 -33.02 -11.82
C ARG A 959 -8.09 -33.82 -11.27
N ILE A 960 -8.12 -35.14 -11.48
CA ILE A 960 -6.99 -36.04 -11.29
C ILE A 960 -6.59 -36.67 -12.62
N LYS A 961 -5.28 -36.78 -12.82
CA LYS A 961 -4.67 -37.51 -13.93
C LYS A 961 -3.84 -38.65 -13.36
N GLN A 962 -4.33 -39.89 -13.52
CA GLN A 962 -3.66 -41.12 -13.08
C GLN A 962 -3.95 -42.26 -14.06
N CYS A 963 -2.94 -43.06 -14.40
CA CYS A 963 -3.12 -44.29 -15.19
C CYS A 963 -3.42 -45.47 -14.27
N THR A 964 -4.60 -45.47 -13.63
CA THR A 964 -4.90 -46.41 -12.54
C THR A 964 -4.95 -47.86 -12.99
N VAL A 965 -4.29 -48.73 -12.22
CA VAL A 965 -4.38 -50.19 -12.29
C VAL A 965 -5.01 -50.70 -11.00
N VAL A 966 -5.77 -51.79 -11.06
CA VAL A 966 -6.47 -52.34 -9.89
C VAL A 966 -5.49 -53.08 -8.98
N THR A 967 -4.80 -52.33 -8.12
CA THR A 967 -3.88 -52.81 -7.09
C THR A 967 -4.12 -52.07 -5.77
N MET A 968 -3.67 -52.64 -4.66
CA MET A 968 -3.69 -51.95 -3.37
C MET A 968 -2.85 -50.66 -3.37
N ASP A 969 -1.70 -50.65 -4.05
CA ASP A 969 -0.82 -49.47 -4.16
C ASP A 969 -1.53 -48.30 -4.87
N ASP A 970 -2.22 -48.60 -5.97
CA ASP A 970 -3.00 -47.60 -6.70
C ASP A 970 -4.23 -47.15 -5.90
N LEU A 971 -4.85 -48.02 -5.10
CA LEU A 971 -5.94 -47.62 -4.19
C LEU A 971 -5.45 -46.58 -3.17
N ILE A 972 -4.26 -46.76 -2.61
CA ILE A 972 -3.63 -45.81 -1.69
C ILE A 972 -3.31 -44.50 -2.41
N THR A 973 -2.79 -44.59 -3.65
CA THR A 973 -2.50 -43.40 -4.48
C THR A 973 -3.77 -42.63 -4.83
N VAL A 974 -4.88 -43.32 -5.14
CA VAL A 974 -6.19 -42.68 -5.37
C VAL A 974 -6.62 -41.87 -4.15
N HIS A 975 -6.44 -42.39 -2.93
CA HIS A 975 -6.76 -41.65 -1.70
C HIS A 975 -5.82 -40.46 -1.48
N HIS A 976 -4.52 -40.62 -1.76
CA HIS A 976 -3.55 -39.52 -1.69
C HIS A 976 -3.94 -38.36 -2.63
N GLU A 977 -4.17 -38.64 -3.92
CA GLU A 977 -4.49 -37.62 -4.91
C GLU A 977 -5.86 -36.95 -4.66
N MET A 978 -6.84 -37.72 -4.21
CA MET A 978 -8.14 -37.14 -3.80
C MET A 978 -8.03 -36.32 -2.52
N GLY A 979 -7.04 -36.58 -1.67
CA GLY A 979 -6.69 -35.71 -0.54
C GLY A 979 -6.23 -34.31 -0.99
N HIS A 980 -5.45 -34.22 -2.07
CA HIS A 980 -5.10 -32.93 -2.69
C HIS A 980 -6.32 -32.20 -3.21
N VAL A 981 -7.22 -32.91 -3.90
CA VAL A 981 -8.49 -32.32 -4.38
C VAL A 981 -9.35 -31.84 -3.22
N GLN A 982 -9.42 -32.59 -2.11
CA GLN A 982 -10.10 -32.12 -0.90
C GLN A 982 -9.49 -30.81 -0.39
N TYR A 983 -8.16 -30.70 -0.35
CA TYR A 983 -7.51 -29.47 0.08
C TYR A 983 -7.89 -28.30 -0.85
N PHE A 984 -7.88 -28.52 -2.17
CA PHE A 984 -8.32 -27.51 -3.16
C PHE A 984 -9.75 -27.04 -2.89
N LEU A 985 -10.66 -27.98 -2.64
CA LEU A 985 -12.07 -27.68 -2.35
C LEU A 985 -12.24 -26.85 -1.08
N GLN A 986 -11.37 -27.00 -0.07
CA GLN A 986 -11.47 -26.25 1.18
C GLN A 986 -11.02 -24.79 1.03
N TYR A 987 -9.93 -24.52 0.30
CA TYR A 987 -9.41 -23.15 0.15
C TYR A 987 -9.89 -22.42 -1.12
N LYS A 988 -10.76 -23.01 -1.94
CA LYS A 988 -11.19 -22.45 -3.24
C LYS A 988 -11.74 -21.01 -3.17
N ASP A 989 -12.21 -20.57 -2.01
CA ASP A 989 -12.75 -19.22 -1.82
C ASP A 989 -11.71 -18.19 -1.33
N GLN A 990 -10.48 -18.64 -1.06
CA GLN A 990 -9.34 -17.75 -0.82
C GLN A 990 -8.95 -16.99 -2.10
N PRO A 991 -8.27 -15.83 -1.97
CA PRO A 991 -7.56 -15.20 -3.08
C PRO A 991 -6.59 -16.18 -3.74
N ILE A 992 -6.37 -16.08 -5.05
CA ILE A 992 -5.48 -16.98 -5.82
C ILE A 992 -4.12 -17.15 -5.16
N SER A 993 -3.53 -16.05 -4.67
CA SER A 993 -2.21 -16.09 -4.02
C SER A 993 -2.17 -16.97 -2.77
N PHE A 994 -3.32 -17.27 -2.16
CA PHE A 994 -3.48 -18.14 -1.00
C PHE A 994 -4.03 -19.54 -1.32
N ARG A 995 -4.35 -19.86 -2.57
CA ARG A 995 -4.82 -21.19 -3.00
C ARG A 995 -3.66 -22.17 -3.19
N ASP A 996 -3.00 -22.48 -2.09
CA ASP A 996 -1.87 -23.41 -2.01
C ASP A 996 -1.80 -23.97 -0.57
N GLY A 997 -1.02 -25.02 -0.34
CA GLY A 997 -0.75 -25.50 1.02
C GLY A 997 0.01 -24.47 1.85
N ALA A 998 -0.04 -24.59 3.19
CA ALA A 998 0.70 -23.69 4.09
C ALA A 998 2.21 -23.66 3.80
N ASN A 999 2.76 -24.80 3.39
CA ASN A 999 4.03 -24.94 2.67
C ASN A 999 3.94 -26.21 1.78
N PRO A 1000 4.91 -26.45 0.87
CA PRO A 1000 4.87 -27.60 -0.04
C PRO A 1000 4.77 -28.97 0.64
N GLY A 1001 5.43 -29.17 1.80
CA GLY A 1001 5.36 -30.43 2.54
C GLY A 1001 4.04 -30.62 3.28
N PHE A 1002 3.42 -29.53 3.73
CA PHE A 1002 2.10 -29.52 4.34
C PHE A 1002 1.02 -30.00 3.38
N HIS A 1003 1.14 -29.62 2.10
CA HIS A 1003 0.22 -30.07 1.05
C HIS A 1003 0.29 -31.59 0.85
N GLU A 1004 1.50 -32.12 0.66
CA GLU A 1004 1.76 -33.56 0.55
C GLU A 1004 1.26 -34.35 1.77
N ALA A 1005 1.46 -33.80 2.98
CA ALA A 1005 1.08 -34.48 4.22
C ALA A 1005 -0.43 -34.67 4.39
N ILE A 1006 -1.25 -33.79 3.83
CA ILE A 1006 -2.71 -33.94 3.85
C ILE A 1006 -3.13 -35.14 3.00
N GLY A 1007 -2.57 -35.29 1.79
CA GLY A 1007 -2.79 -36.50 0.97
C GLY A 1007 -2.32 -37.76 1.69
N ASP A 1008 -1.10 -37.72 2.24
CA ASP A 1008 -0.43 -38.87 2.85
C ASP A 1008 -1.08 -39.36 4.15
N VAL A 1009 -1.54 -38.45 5.04
CA VAL A 1009 -2.17 -38.85 6.31
C VAL A 1009 -3.50 -39.57 6.08
N LEU A 1010 -4.22 -39.19 5.03
CA LEU A 1010 -5.51 -39.78 4.67
C LEU A 1010 -5.27 -41.17 4.05
N ALA A 1011 -4.30 -41.28 3.16
CA ALA A 1011 -3.86 -42.55 2.57
C ALA A 1011 -3.32 -43.53 3.62
N LEU A 1012 -2.65 -43.05 4.67
CA LEU A 1012 -2.15 -43.89 5.77
C LEU A 1012 -3.27 -44.62 6.52
N SER A 1013 -4.42 -43.96 6.77
CA SER A 1013 -5.56 -44.59 7.45
C SER A 1013 -6.16 -45.74 6.63
N VAL A 1014 -6.19 -45.56 5.31
CA VAL A 1014 -6.78 -46.50 4.35
C VAL A 1014 -5.98 -47.80 4.27
N ALA A 1015 -4.66 -47.71 4.43
CA ALA A 1015 -3.77 -48.87 4.42
C ALA A 1015 -3.86 -49.75 5.67
N THR A 1016 -4.66 -49.37 6.69
CA THR A 1016 -4.75 -50.15 7.93
C THR A 1016 -5.57 -51.44 7.74
N PRO A 1017 -5.18 -52.56 8.37
CA PRO A 1017 -5.95 -53.80 8.29
C PRO A 1017 -7.41 -53.64 8.75
N ARG A 1018 -7.62 -52.78 9.75
CA ARG A 1018 -8.94 -52.43 10.26
C ARG A 1018 -9.80 -51.78 9.17
N HIS A 1019 -9.28 -50.77 8.48
CA HIS A 1019 -9.99 -50.11 7.41
C HIS A 1019 -10.34 -51.07 6.28
N LEU A 1020 -9.36 -51.84 5.79
CA LEU A 1020 -9.54 -52.80 4.72
C LEU A 1020 -10.62 -53.84 5.05
N LYS A 1021 -10.71 -54.27 6.30
CA LYS A 1021 -11.79 -55.14 6.76
C LYS A 1021 -13.15 -54.43 6.76
N GLU A 1022 -13.22 -53.20 7.24
CA GLU A 1022 -14.46 -52.42 7.29
C GLU A 1022 -15.05 -52.17 5.89
N ILE A 1023 -14.20 -52.06 4.86
CA ILE A 1023 -14.63 -51.91 3.45
C ILE A 1023 -14.71 -53.24 2.67
N GLY A 1024 -14.54 -54.38 3.35
CA GLY A 1024 -14.71 -55.71 2.76
C GLY A 1024 -13.57 -56.18 1.84
N LEU A 1025 -12.38 -55.58 1.95
CA LEU A 1025 -11.16 -55.98 1.25
C LEU A 1025 -10.28 -56.93 2.07
N LEU A 1026 -10.63 -57.18 3.33
CA LEU A 1026 -9.95 -58.15 4.20
C LEU A 1026 -10.97 -58.90 5.06
N ASP A 1027 -10.92 -60.24 5.07
CA ASP A 1027 -11.91 -61.07 5.78
C ASP A 1027 -11.73 -61.04 7.31
N VAL A 1028 -10.47 -61.10 7.78
CA VAL A 1028 -10.11 -61.16 9.20
C VAL A 1028 -8.95 -60.23 9.50
N VAL A 1029 -9.02 -59.52 10.63
CA VAL A 1029 -7.90 -58.77 11.20
C VAL A 1029 -7.37 -59.59 12.37
N GLU A 1030 -6.23 -60.24 12.18
CA GLU A 1030 -5.56 -60.97 13.24
C GLU A 1030 -4.75 -60.01 14.11
N ALA A 1031 -5.23 -59.76 15.34
CA ALA A 1031 -4.53 -58.95 16.33
C ALA A 1031 -3.43 -59.77 17.05
N ASN A 1032 -2.50 -60.34 16.28
CA ASN A 1032 -1.34 -61.09 16.81
C ASN A 1032 -0.02 -60.40 16.43
N LYS A 1033 1.02 -60.66 17.24
CA LYS A 1033 2.34 -60.02 17.07
C LYS A 1033 2.93 -60.24 15.68
N GLU A 1034 2.78 -61.43 15.11
CA GLU A 1034 3.38 -61.79 13.82
C GLU A 1034 2.76 -60.97 12.67
N SER A 1035 1.43 -60.85 12.65
CA SER A 1035 0.68 -60.06 11.67
C SER A 1035 0.97 -58.57 11.81
N THR A 1036 1.05 -58.05 13.05
CA THR A 1036 1.46 -56.66 13.31
C THR A 1036 2.85 -56.36 12.77
N ILE A 1037 3.82 -57.27 12.96
CA ILE A 1037 5.19 -57.08 12.45
C ILE A 1037 5.23 -57.16 10.93
N ASN A 1038 4.48 -58.07 10.30
CA ASN A 1038 4.36 -58.12 8.83
C ASN A 1038 3.77 -56.81 8.28
N TYR A 1039 2.70 -56.30 8.89
CA TYR A 1039 2.09 -55.02 8.51
C TYR A 1039 3.08 -53.86 8.65
N LEU A 1040 3.69 -53.69 9.82
CA LEU A 1040 4.65 -52.62 10.05
C LEU A 1040 5.87 -52.73 9.12
N MET A 1041 6.34 -53.94 8.83
CA MET A 1041 7.42 -54.14 7.84
C MET A 1041 6.99 -53.65 6.46
N SER A 1042 5.77 -53.96 6.01
CA SER A 1042 5.27 -53.47 4.71
C SER A 1042 5.27 -51.94 4.64
N ILE A 1043 4.78 -51.26 5.69
CA ILE A 1043 4.78 -49.79 5.75
C ILE A 1043 6.21 -49.24 5.88
N ALA A 1044 7.14 -49.96 6.53
CA ALA A 1044 8.54 -49.54 6.63
C ALA A 1044 9.28 -49.65 5.29
N LEU A 1045 9.04 -50.70 4.52
CA LEU A 1045 9.59 -50.86 3.18
C LEU A 1045 9.03 -49.81 2.21
N ASP A 1046 7.83 -49.30 2.44
CA ASP A 1046 7.26 -48.19 1.67
C ASP A 1046 7.80 -46.82 2.15
N LYS A 1047 7.55 -46.46 3.42
CA LYS A 1047 7.77 -45.10 3.93
C LYS A 1047 9.15 -44.87 4.52
N ILE A 1048 9.70 -45.81 5.31
CA ILE A 1048 11.01 -45.64 5.96
C ILE A 1048 12.14 -45.79 4.94
N ALA A 1049 12.02 -46.74 4.02
CA ALA A 1049 12.99 -46.91 2.94
C ALA A 1049 13.09 -45.69 2.01
N PHE A 1050 11.98 -44.94 1.88
CA PHE A 1050 11.88 -43.75 1.04
C PHE A 1050 12.54 -42.51 1.62
N LEU A 1051 12.46 -42.30 2.95
CA LEU A 1051 12.97 -41.09 3.60
C LEU A 1051 14.38 -40.65 3.15
N PRO A 1052 15.41 -41.52 3.12
CA PRO A 1052 16.74 -41.09 2.66
C PRO A 1052 16.76 -40.71 1.18
N PHE A 1053 15.95 -41.35 0.33
CA PHE A 1053 15.80 -40.98 -1.08
C PHE A 1053 15.12 -39.60 -1.23
N GLY A 1054 14.02 -39.40 -0.49
CA GLY A 1054 13.29 -38.14 -0.42
C GLY A 1054 14.18 -36.96 -0.01
N TYR A 1055 15.02 -37.19 0.99
CA TYR A 1055 15.95 -36.22 1.52
C TYR A 1055 17.11 -35.91 0.55
N LEU A 1056 17.79 -36.95 0.03
CA LEU A 1056 19.01 -36.75 -0.76
C LEU A 1056 18.76 -36.10 -2.11
N MET A 1057 17.58 -36.27 -2.71
CA MET A 1057 17.28 -35.75 -4.05
C MET A 1057 17.40 -34.23 -4.14
N ASP A 1058 16.78 -33.51 -3.21
CA ASP A 1058 16.84 -32.06 -3.18
C ASP A 1058 18.11 -31.53 -2.54
N GLN A 1059 18.68 -32.25 -1.57
CA GLN A 1059 20.04 -31.97 -1.12
C GLN A 1059 21.04 -31.97 -2.28
N TRP A 1060 20.94 -32.92 -3.22
CA TRP A 1060 21.75 -32.93 -4.44
C TRP A 1060 21.41 -31.75 -5.35
N ARG A 1061 20.12 -31.48 -5.62
CA ARG A 1061 19.72 -30.35 -6.48
C ARG A 1061 20.13 -28.99 -5.93
N TRP A 1062 19.99 -28.76 -4.63
CA TRP A 1062 20.41 -27.53 -3.97
C TRP A 1062 21.90 -27.29 -4.14
N LYS A 1063 22.72 -28.34 -3.94
CA LYS A 1063 24.16 -28.27 -4.17
C LYS A 1063 24.54 -28.08 -5.64
N VAL A 1064 23.70 -28.55 -6.57
CA VAL A 1064 23.86 -28.25 -8.00
C VAL A 1064 23.51 -26.78 -8.29
N PHE A 1065 22.42 -26.26 -7.73
CA PHE A 1065 21.99 -24.88 -7.93
C PHE A 1065 22.98 -23.86 -7.33
N ASP A 1066 23.48 -24.10 -6.13
CA ASP A 1066 24.44 -23.18 -5.48
C ASP A 1066 25.91 -23.40 -5.91
N GLY A 1067 26.17 -24.40 -6.74
CA GLY A 1067 27.50 -24.70 -7.29
C GLY A 1067 28.42 -25.54 -6.40
N ARG A 1068 27.97 -26.02 -5.23
CA ARG A 1068 28.70 -27.01 -4.41
C ARG A 1068 28.98 -28.32 -5.16
N ILE A 1069 28.16 -28.68 -6.15
CA ILE A 1069 28.37 -29.79 -7.09
C ILE A 1069 28.55 -29.22 -8.49
N SER A 1070 29.75 -29.41 -9.05
CA SER A 1070 30.08 -28.98 -10.41
C SER A 1070 29.40 -29.85 -11.46
N GLU A 1071 29.19 -29.31 -12.66
CA GLU A 1071 28.60 -30.06 -13.78
C GLU A 1071 29.39 -31.30 -14.22
N SER A 1072 30.70 -31.32 -13.91
CA SER A 1072 31.60 -32.45 -14.11
C SER A 1072 31.48 -33.55 -13.05
N GLU A 1073 30.65 -33.38 -12.03
CA GLU A 1073 30.53 -34.31 -10.90
C GLU A 1073 29.07 -34.63 -10.57
N TYR A 1074 28.12 -34.30 -11.44
CA TYR A 1074 26.69 -34.54 -11.23
C TYR A 1074 26.40 -36.00 -10.86
N ASN A 1075 26.92 -36.94 -11.63
CA ASN A 1075 26.59 -38.34 -11.46
C ASN A 1075 27.38 -39.00 -10.32
N LYS A 1076 28.64 -38.62 -10.15
CA LYS A 1076 29.51 -39.00 -9.04
C LYS A 1076 28.91 -38.59 -7.71
N GLU A 1077 28.56 -37.32 -7.55
CA GLU A 1077 28.02 -36.82 -6.28
C GLU A 1077 26.61 -37.35 -6.00
N TRP A 1078 25.81 -37.61 -7.03
CA TRP A 1078 24.55 -38.36 -6.88
C TRP A 1078 24.78 -39.72 -6.22
N TRP A 1079 25.74 -40.51 -6.71
CA TRP A 1079 26.05 -41.82 -6.14
C TRP A 1079 26.76 -41.76 -4.79
N ASN A 1080 27.56 -40.74 -4.53
CA ASN A 1080 28.13 -40.50 -3.19
C ASN A 1080 27.02 -40.23 -2.16
N MET A 1081 26.02 -39.42 -2.50
CA MET A 1081 24.88 -39.14 -1.62
C MET A 1081 23.97 -40.36 -1.43
N ARG A 1082 23.73 -41.13 -2.50
CA ARG A 1082 23.03 -42.44 -2.43
C ARG A 1082 23.75 -43.42 -1.51
N MET A 1083 25.08 -43.47 -1.57
CA MET A 1083 25.90 -44.28 -0.67
C MET A 1083 25.84 -43.77 0.77
N LYS A 1084 25.94 -42.46 0.98
CA LYS A 1084 25.94 -41.84 2.31
C LYS A 1084 24.61 -42.05 3.04
N TYR A 1085 23.48 -41.81 2.37
CA TYR A 1085 22.17 -41.78 3.02
C TYR A 1085 21.37 -43.08 2.87
N GLN A 1086 21.44 -43.78 1.72
CA GLN A 1086 20.70 -45.02 1.51
C GLN A 1086 21.57 -46.30 1.62
N GLY A 1087 22.89 -46.19 1.61
CA GLY A 1087 23.75 -47.37 1.56
C GLY A 1087 23.52 -48.22 0.31
N LEU A 1088 23.29 -47.56 -0.83
CA LEU A 1088 23.07 -48.20 -2.13
C LEU A 1088 24.22 -47.92 -3.08
N CYS A 1089 24.59 -48.93 -3.88
CA CYS A 1089 25.59 -48.83 -4.94
C CYS A 1089 24.95 -49.03 -6.33
N PRO A 1090 25.55 -48.46 -7.40
CA PRO A 1090 25.16 -48.82 -8.74
C PRO A 1090 25.61 -50.27 -9.02
N PRO A 1091 24.80 -51.07 -9.72
CA PRO A 1091 25.17 -52.45 -10.04
C PRO A 1091 26.21 -52.60 -11.15
N VAL A 1092 26.48 -51.51 -11.86
CA VAL A 1092 27.50 -51.39 -12.92
C VAL A 1092 28.24 -50.07 -12.75
N ALA A 1093 29.44 -49.96 -13.31
CA ALA A 1093 30.17 -48.69 -13.30
C ALA A 1093 29.36 -47.58 -13.99
N ARG A 1094 29.33 -46.39 -13.37
CA ARG A 1094 28.66 -45.19 -13.89
C ARG A 1094 29.69 -44.09 -14.05
N THR A 1095 29.57 -43.33 -15.12
CA THR A 1095 30.50 -42.25 -15.48
C THR A 1095 29.77 -40.91 -15.55
N GLU A 1096 30.48 -39.83 -15.85
CA GLU A 1096 29.88 -38.51 -16.08
C GLU A 1096 29.31 -38.32 -17.49
N GLN A 1097 29.37 -39.35 -18.34
CA GLN A 1097 28.53 -39.42 -19.54
C GLN A 1097 27.09 -39.83 -19.19
N ASP A 1098 26.91 -40.50 -18.05
CA ASP A 1098 25.60 -40.84 -17.53
C ASP A 1098 24.98 -39.65 -16.75
N PHE A 1099 23.67 -39.70 -16.55
CA PHE A 1099 22.95 -38.74 -15.73
C PHE A 1099 21.79 -39.44 -15.02
N ASP A 1100 22.17 -40.28 -14.05
CA ASP A 1100 21.25 -41.12 -13.29
C ASP A 1100 20.15 -40.36 -12.53
N PRO A 1101 20.38 -39.16 -11.94
CA PRO A 1101 19.28 -38.40 -11.35
C PRO A 1101 18.19 -38.05 -12.39
N GLY A 1102 18.56 -37.77 -13.65
CA GLY A 1102 17.61 -37.48 -14.73
C GLY A 1102 16.68 -38.65 -15.07
N ALA A 1103 17.00 -39.88 -14.64
CA ALA A 1103 16.13 -41.04 -14.84
C ALA A 1103 14.92 -41.08 -13.89
N LYS A 1104 14.73 -40.08 -13.01
CA LYS A 1104 13.56 -39.93 -12.13
C LYS A 1104 12.76 -38.68 -12.52
N PHE A 1105 11.45 -38.84 -12.80
CA PHE A 1105 10.54 -37.81 -13.34
C PHE A 1105 10.66 -36.40 -12.73
N HIS A 1106 10.74 -36.29 -11.40
CA HIS A 1106 10.78 -35.00 -10.69
C HIS A 1106 12.00 -34.13 -11.03
N ILE A 1107 13.08 -34.71 -11.54
CA ILE A 1107 14.27 -33.97 -12.00
C ILE A 1107 13.98 -33.26 -13.35
N PRO A 1108 13.65 -33.95 -14.46
CA PRO A 1108 13.30 -33.30 -15.72
C PRO A 1108 12.01 -32.47 -15.68
N ALA A 1109 11.06 -32.79 -14.79
CA ALA A 1109 9.83 -32.00 -14.59
C ALA A 1109 10.00 -30.83 -13.60
N ASN A 1110 11.19 -30.67 -13.02
CA ASN A 1110 11.50 -29.62 -12.05
C ASN A 1110 10.51 -29.51 -10.87
N VAL A 1111 10.03 -30.64 -10.37
CA VAL A 1111 9.14 -30.68 -9.20
C VAL A 1111 9.99 -30.87 -7.94
N PRO A 1112 9.97 -29.96 -6.94
CA PRO A 1112 10.70 -30.14 -5.68
C PRO A 1112 10.33 -31.46 -5.01
N TYR A 1113 11.31 -32.16 -4.43
CA TYR A 1113 11.16 -33.52 -3.91
C TYR A 1113 11.18 -33.58 -2.38
N VAL A 1114 11.81 -32.60 -1.72
CA VAL A 1114 11.90 -32.51 -0.25
C VAL A 1114 10.53 -32.44 0.42
N ARG A 1115 9.51 -31.98 -0.32
CA ARG A 1115 8.10 -32.00 0.11
C ARG A 1115 7.66 -33.38 0.59
N TYR A 1116 8.12 -34.47 -0.02
CA TYR A 1116 7.76 -35.83 0.40
C TYR A 1116 8.50 -36.25 1.67
N PHE A 1117 9.75 -35.82 1.87
CA PHE A 1117 10.46 -36.06 3.13
C PHE A 1117 9.78 -35.33 4.30
N VAL A 1118 9.47 -34.05 4.11
CA VAL A 1118 8.72 -33.27 5.10
C VAL A 1118 7.35 -33.90 5.35
N SER A 1119 6.63 -34.24 4.28
CA SER A 1119 5.34 -34.93 4.34
C SER A 1119 5.42 -36.18 5.20
N PHE A 1120 6.42 -37.02 4.95
CA PHE A 1120 6.50 -38.30 5.62
C PHE A 1120 6.79 -38.19 7.11
N ILE A 1121 7.29 -37.06 7.57
CA ILE A 1121 7.48 -36.76 8.99
C ILE A 1121 6.17 -36.22 9.57
N ILE A 1122 5.64 -35.16 8.98
CA ILE A 1122 4.49 -34.45 9.55
C ILE A 1122 3.17 -35.22 9.37
N GLN A 1123 3.07 -36.14 8.40
CA GLN A 1123 1.91 -37.03 8.24
C GLN A 1123 1.65 -37.82 9.53
N PHE A 1124 2.69 -38.26 10.25
CA PHE A 1124 2.52 -39.02 11.49
C PHE A 1124 2.17 -38.11 12.66
N GLN A 1125 2.62 -36.85 12.64
CA GLN A 1125 2.15 -35.84 13.60
C GLN A 1125 0.65 -35.55 13.40
N PHE A 1126 0.22 -35.38 12.13
CA PHE A 1126 -1.20 -35.23 11.80
C PHE A 1126 -1.98 -36.49 12.18
N HIS A 1127 -1.47 -37.67 11.84
CA HIS A 1127 -2.12 -38.93 12.17
C HIS A 1127 -2.34 -39.04 13.69
N GLN A 1128 -1.31 -38.77 14.50
CA GLN A 1128 -1.43 -38.78 15.96
C GLN A 1128 -2.50 -37.81 16.47
N ALA A 1129 -2.57 -36.59 15.92
CA ALA A 1129 -3.59 -35.61 16.28
C ALA A 1129 -5.00 -36.07 15.88
N LEU A 1130 -5.15 -36.63 14.68
CA LEU A 1130 -6.43 -37.11 14.16
C LEU A 1130 -6.93 -38.36 14.88
N CYS A 1131 -6.03 -39.25 15.26
CA CYS A 1131 -6.34 -40.41 16.10
C CYS A 1131 -6.81 -40.00 17.50
N LYS A 1132 -6.20 -38.97 18.08
CA LYS A 1132 -6.68 -38.36 19.33
C LYS A 1132 -8.09 -37.79 19.14
N ALA A 1133 -8.35 -37.08 18.05
CA ALA A 1133 -9.67 -36.54 17.72
C ALA A 1133 -10.72 -37.64 17.47
N ALA A 1134 -10.33 -38.75 16.85
CA ALA A 1134 -11.16 -39.94 16.66
C ALA A 1134 -11.32 -40.79 17.93
N ASN A 1135 -10.81 -40.33 19.07
CA ASN A 1135 -10.86 -40.99 20.37
C ASN A 1135 -10.26 -42.42 20.36
N HIS A 1136 -9.25 -42.67 19.53
CA HIS A 1136 -8.54 -43.95 19.49
C HIS A 1136 -7.85 -44.24 20.83
N LYS A 1137 -7.95 -45.50 21.29
CA LYS A 1137 -7.32 -46.02 22.52
C LYS A 1137 -6.48 -47.24 22.16
N GLY A 1138 -5.24 -47.04 21.74
CA GLY A 1138 -4.35 -48.12 21.34
C GLY A 1138 -3.05 -47.62 20.73
N PRO A 1139 -2.18 -48.53 20.25
CA PRO A 1139 -1.01 -48.17 19.46
C PRO A 1139 -1.38 -47.33 18.25
N LEU A 1140 -0.52 -46.38 17.88
CA LEU A 1140 -0.81 -45.44 16.81
C LEU A 1140 -1.05 -46.13 15.45
N HIS A 1141 -0.35 -47.22 15.17
CA HIS A 1141 -0.49 -47.99 13.91
C HIS A 1141 -1.77 -48.80 13.76
N GLU A 1142 -2.61 -48.87 14.80
CA GLU A 1142 -3.93 -49.51 14.75
C GLU A 1142 -5.07 -48.50 14.59
N CYS A 1143 -4.74 -47.20 14.53
CA CYS A 1143 -5.72 -46.15 14.40
C CYS A 1143 -6.33 -46.12 13.00
N ASP A 1144 -7.66 -46.07 12.93
CA ASP A 1144 -8.41 -45.75 11.71
C ASP A 1144 -9.32 -44.55 12.01
N ILE A 1145 -9.20 -43.49 11.21
CA ILE A 1145 -10.01 -42.28 11.35
C ILE A 1145 -11.31 -42.35 10.55
N TYR A 1146 -11.54 -43.41 9.78
CA TYR A 1146 -12.75 -43.61 8.98
C TYR A 1146 -14.04 -43.36 9.82
N ARG A 1147 -14.99 -42.62 9.23
CA ARG A 1147 -16.25 -42.17 9.87
C ARG A 1147 -16.12 -41.24 11.08
N SER A 1148 -14.91 -40.82 11.47
CA SER A 1148 -14.71 -39.83 12.53
C SER A 1148 -14.98 -38.40 12.01
N LYS A 1149 -16.17 -37.87 12.34
CA LYS A 1149 -16.52 -36.48 12.00
C LYS A 1149 -15.67 -35.48 12.77
N GLU A 1150 -15.20 -35.84 13.96
CA GLU A 1150 -14.32 -35.03 14.80
C GLU A 1150 -12.93 -34.89 14.16
N ALA A 1151 -12.36 -35.99 13.64
CA ALA A 1151 -11.09 -35.94 12.90
C ALA A 1151 -11.25 -35.16 11.59
N GLY A 1152 -12.33 -35.40 10.83
CA GLY A 1152 -12.63 -34.61 9.63
C GLY A 1152 -12.89 -33.14 9.91
N LYS A 1153 -13.44 -32.80 11.09
CA LYS A 1153 -13.64 -31.41 11.53
C LYS A 1153 -12.31 -30.70 11.80
N LEU A 1154 -11.38 -31.39 12.46
CA LEU A 1154 -10.02 -30.91 12.72
C LEU A 1154 -9.26 -30.66 11.40
N LEU A 1155 -9.44 -31.54 10.41
CA LEU A 1155 -8.87 -31.40 9.06
C LEU A 1155 -9.52 -30.29 8.23
N GLY A 1156 -10.82 -30.43 7.91
CA GLY A 1156 -11.47 -29.72 6.81
C GLY A 1156 -12.47 -28.65 7.19
N SER A 1157 -13.23 -28.81 8.29
CA SER A 1157 -14.41 -27.96 8.46
C SER A 1157 -14.19 -26.68 9.28
N VAL A 1158 -13.17 -26.60 10.16
CA VAL A 1158 -13.02 -25.44 11.06
C VAL A 1158 -11.79 -24.55 10.85
N ASP A 1159 -10.54 -25.02 10.65
CA ASP A 1159 -9.42 -24.04 10.52
C ASP A 1159 -8.34 -24.38 9.47
N VAL A 1160 -7.75 -25.58 9.40
CA VAL A 1160 -6.43 -25.71 8.74
C VAL A 1160 -6.48 -25.73 7.20
N MET A 1161 -7.26 -26.61 6.57
CA MET A 1161 -7.28 -26.70 5.10
C MET A 1161 -7.88 -25.44 4.42
N LYS A 1162 -8.79 -24.72 5.09
CA LYS A 1162 -9.41 -23.50 4.53
C LYS A 1162 -8.48 -22.31 4.49
N LEU A 1163 -7.43 -22.29 5.32
CA LEU A 1163 -6.47 -21.20 5.35
C LEU A 1163 -5.59 -21.17 4.09
N GLY A 1164 -5.34 -22.33 3.48
CA GLY A 1164 -4.34 -22.44 2.41
C GLY A 1164 -3.01 -21.81 2.84
N PHE A 1165 -2.49 -20.89 2.03
CA PHE A 1165 -1.26 -20.14 2.31
C PHE A 1165 -1.50 -18.80 3.04
N SER A 1166 -2.70 -18.52 3.57
CA SER A 1166 -3.02 -17.23 4.21
C SER A 1166 -2.31 -16.98 5.54
N LYS A 1167 -1.75 -18.03 6.16
CA LYS A 1167 -1.02 -17.99 7.44
C LYS A 1167 0.36 -18.62 7.32
N PRO A 1168 1.33 -18.22 8.17
CA PRO A 1168 2.59 -18.95 8.31
C PRO A 1168 2.35 -20.41 8.69
N TRP A 1169 3.13 -21.32 8.11
CA TRP A 1169 2.94 -22.76 8.34
C TRP A 1169 3.09 -23.20 9.81
N PRO A 1170 3.90 -22.57 10.69
CA PRO A 1170 3.96 -22.96 12.10
C PRO A 1170 2.64 -22.69 12.83
N GLU A 1171 1.90 -21.63 12.45
CA GLU A 1171 0.56 -21.36 12.99
C GLU A 1171 -0.43 -22.42 12.53
N ALA A 1172 -0.41 -22.78 11.23
CA ALA A 1172 -1.25 -23.84 10.68
C ALA A 1172 -0.94 -25.21 11.31
N MET A 1173 0.34 -25.51 11.55
CA MET A 1173 0.79 -26.72 12.26
C MET A 1173 0.21 -26.78 13.67
N ALA A 1174 0.32 -25.69 14.44
CA ALA A 1174 -0.16 -25.64 15.82
C ALA A 1174 -1.69 -25.81 15.93
N MET A 1175 -2.45 -25.39 14.92
CA MET A 1175 -3.91 -25.56 14.89
C MET A 1175 -4.33 -27.04 14.77
N ILE A 1176 -3.54 -27.90 14.13
CA ILE A 1176 -3.84 -29.33 14.00
C ILE A 1176 -3.13 -30.17 15.06
N THR A 1177 -1.84 -29.94 15.34
CA THR A 1177 -1.05 -30.77 16.24
C THR A 1177 -1.00 -30.26 17.68
N GLY A 1178 -1.27 -28.97 17.90
CA GLY A 1178 -1.01 -28.26 19.15
C GLY A 1178 0.41 -27.70 19.28
N GLU A 1179 1.32 -27.96 18.32
CA GLU A 1179 2.72 -27.54 18.36
C GLU A 1179 3.16 -26.85 17.05
N PRO A 1180 3.99 -25.80 17.08
CA PRO A 1180 4.39 -25.09 15.87
C PRO A 1180 5.61 -25.70 15.14
N VAL A 1181 6.04 -26.91 15.51
CA VAL A 1181 7.31 -27.51 15.05
C VAL A 1181 7.10 -28.86 14.36
N MET A 1182 7.97 -29.17 13.40
CA MET A 1182 8.07 -30.50 12.80
C MET A 1182 8.76 -31.46 13.78
N SER A 1183 8.26 -32.69 13.91
CA SER A 1183 8.81 -33.70 14.82
C SER A 1183 8.68 -35.11 14.25
N ALA A 1184 9.79 -35.85 14.28
CA ALA A 1184 9.83 -37.27 13.91
C ALA A 1184 9.30 -38.21 15.01
N LYS A 1185 9.00 -37.70 16.22
CA LYS A 1185 8.60 -38.54 17.37
C LYS A 1185 7.37 -39.42 17.09
N PRO A 1186 6.27 -38.92 16.50
CA PRO A 1186 5.10 -39.78 16.23
C PRO A 1186 5.39 -40.87 15.21
N LEU A 1187 6.29 -40.63 14.25
CA LEU A 1187 6.76 -41.65 13.31
C LEU A 1187 7.55 -42.73 14.06
N VAL A 1188 8.49 -42.33 14.93
CA VAL A 1188 9.26 -43.28 15.75
C VAL A 1188 8.35 -44.10 16.67
N GLU A 1189 7.33 -43.47 17.26
CA GLU A 1189 6.31 -44.14 18.08
C GLU A 1189 5.51 -45.16 17.27
N TYR A 1190 5.07 -44.81 16.07
CA TYR A 1190 4.32 -45.67 15.15
C TYR A 1190 5.07 -46.99 14.88
N PHE A 1191 6.38 -46.89 14.57
CA PHE A 1191 7.20 -48.04 14.19
C PHE A 1191 7.89 -48.74 15.36
N LYS A 1192 7.72 -48.28 16.60
CA LYS A 1192 8.43 -48.83 17.76
C LYS A 1192 8.35 -50.36 17.87
N PRO A 1193 7.20 -51.03 17.69
CA PRO A 1193 7.13 -52.49 17.75
C PRO A 1193 8.02 -53.19 16.70
N LEU A 1194 8.11 -52.62 15.49
CA LEU A 1194 8.98 -53.12 14.44
C LEU A 1194 10.45 -52.84 14.75
N THR A 1195 10.78 -51.65 15.24
CA THR A 1195 12.15 -51.31 15.65
C THR A 1195 12.68 -52.28 16.69
N ASP A 1196 11.92 -52.52 17.76
CA ASP A 1196 12.30 -53.42 18.84
C ASP A 1196 12.49 -54.87 18.32
N TRP A 1197 11.64 -55.28 17.37
CA TRP A 1197 11.75 -56.59 16.72
C TRP A 1197 12.98 -56.70 15.80
N LEU A 1198 13.21 -55.70 14.94
CA LEU A 1198 14.36 -55.65 14.03
C LEU A 1198 15.66 -55.65 14.80
N GLU A 1199 15.73 -54.94 15.93
CA GLU A 1199 16.93 -54.91 16.75
C GLU A 1199 17.26 -56.29 17.32
N ALA A 1200 16.27 -56.96 17.89
CA ALA A 1200 16.41 -58.31 18.41
C ALA A 1200 16.82 -59.30 17.30
N GLU A 1201 16.16 -59.24 16.14
CA GLU A 1201 16.40 -60.15 15.03
C GLU A 1201 17.77 -59.90 14.36
N ASN A 1202 18.18 -58.66 14.18
CA ASN A 1202 19.50 -58.32 13.66
C ASN A 1202 20.61 -58.73 14.64
N ASN A 1203 20.43 -58.54 15.95
CA ASN A 1203 21.39 -58.98 16.97
C ASN A 1203 21.53 -60.50 17.01
N LYS A 1204 20.41 -61.23 16.95
CA LYS A 1204 20.37 -62.69 16.94
C LYS A 1204 21.17 -63.30 15.79
N ASN A 1205 21.20 -62.63 14.64
CA ASN A 1205 21.89 -63.11 13.44
C ASN A 1205 23.28 -62.47 13.25
N GLY A 1206 23.75 -61.62 14.17
CA GLY A 1206 25.06 -60.97 14.09
C GLY A 1206 25.18 -59.97 12.93
N GLU A 1207 24.08 -59.32 12.53
CA GLU A 1207 24.08 -58.37 11.42
C GLU A 1207 24.86 -57.09 11.74
N VAL A 1208 25.62 -56.60 10.77
CA VAL A 1208 26.25 -55.28 10.84
C VAL A 1208 25.22 -54.22 10.45
N ARG A 1209 24.95 -53.26 11.33
CA ARG A 1209 24.12 -52.09 11.00
C ARG A 1209 24.97 -51.09 10.23
N GLY A 1210 24.48 -50.63 9.08
CA GLY A 1210 25.26 -49.83 8.14
C GLY A 1210 26.15 -50.66 7.22
N TRP A 1211 27.01 -49.99 6.47
CA TRP A 1211 27.82 -50.57 5.38
C TRP A 1211 29.29 -50.11 5.48
N PRO A 1212 30.07 -50.61 6.46
CA PRO A 1212 31.46 -50.21 6.62
C PRO A 1212 32.36 -50.58 5.42
N GLU A 1213 31.99 -51.60 4.65
CA GLU A 1213 32.66 -51.99 3.39
C GLU A 1213 32.01 -51.27 2.20
N TYR A 1214 31.98 -49.93 2.25
CA TYR A 1214 31.26 -49.06 1.29
C TYR A 1214 31.88 -49.04 -0.12
N ASP A 1215 33.14 -49.45 -0.23
CA ASP A 1215 33.90 -49.58 -1.47
C ASP A 1215 33.56 -50.86 -2.26
N TRP A 1216 32.92 -51.84 -1.62
CA TRP A 1216 32.47 -53.06 -2.27
C TRP A 1216 31.52 -52.79 -3.45
N LYS A 1217 31.73 -53.50 -4.57
CA LYS A 1217 30.89 -53.46 -5.77
C LYS A 1217 30.56 -54.88 -6.24
N PRO A 1218 29.35 -55.10 -6.81
CA PRO A 1218 29.04 -56.38 -7.45
C PRO A 1218 29.89 -56.58 -8.73
N PRO A 1219 30.17 -57.82 -9.13
CA PRO A 1219 30.97 -58.12 -10.31
C PRO A 1219 30.29 -57.62 -11.60
N SER A 1220 31.04 -56.89 -12.43
CA SER A 1220 30.59 -56.39 -13.73
C SER A 1220 31.05 -57.36 -14.83
N ASN A 1221 30.16 -58.23 -15.31
CA ASN A 1221 30.46 -59.12 -16.42
C ASN A 1221 30.41 -58.34 -17.74
N TRP A 1222 31.53 -57.76 -18.19
CA TRP A 1222 31.63 -57.29 -19.58
C TRP A 1222 32.94 -57.62 -20.32
N LEU A 1223 34.05 -58.01 -19.69
CA LEU A 1223 35.30 -58.33 -20.43
C LEU A 1223 36.24 -59.34 -19.71
N ASP A 1224 35.87 -60.62 -19.71
CA ASP A 1224 36.86 -61.75 -19.74
C ASP A 1224 37.37 -62.00 -21.18
N ILE A 1225 37.24 -61.01 -22.08
CA ILE A 1225 37.67 -61.08 -23.47
C ILE A 1225 38.55 -59.85 -23.75
N ILE A 1226 39.84 -60.11 -23.95
CA ILE A 1226 40.97 -59.19 -24.25
C ILE A 1226 41.88 -58.94 -23.03
N SER A 1227 42.50 -60.03 -22.57
CA SER A 1227 43.90 -59.99 -22.15
C SER A 1227 44.78 -59.87 -23.42
N VAL A 1228 45.13 -58.65 -23.83
CA VAL A 1228 46.36 -58.43 -24.60
C VAL A 1228 47.07 -57.22 -24.02
N SER A 1229 48.17 -57.55 -23.34
CA SER A 1229 49.30 -56.71 -22.96
C SER A 1229 49.63 -55.63 -23.98
N ILE A 1230 49.69 -54.37 -23.54
CA ILE A 1230 50.58 -53.36 -24.13
C ILE A 1230 51.29 -52.66 -22.97
N GLN A 1231 52.59 -52.97 -22.84
CA GLN A 1231 53.56 -52.15 -22.12
C GLN A 1231 53.68 -50.81 -22.83
N VAL A 1232 53.71 -49.72 -22.06
CA VAL A 1232 54.15 -48.40 -22.56
C VAL A 1232 55.54 -48.16 -22.00
N GLU A 1233 56.53 -48.21 -22.89
CA GLU A 1233 57.86 -47.66 -22.68
C GLU A 1233 57.82 -46.12 -22.73
N ASP A 1234 58.67 -45.52 -21.91
CA ASP A 1234 59.06 -44.10 -21.91
C ASP A 1234 59.42 -43.57 -23.30
N ALA A 1235 59.02 -42.31 -23.58
CA ALA A 1235 59.90 -41.37 -24.28
C ALA A 1235 59.40 -39.92 -24.14
N THR A 1236 60.27 -39.13 -23.52
CA THR A 1236 60.46 -37.68 -23.64
C THR A 1236 60.17 -37.08 -25.04
N THR A 1237 59.33 -36.04 -25.12
CA THR A 1237 59.70 -34.65 -25.53
C THR A 1237 58.52 -33.71 -25.30
#